data_AF-A0A920QHF2-F1
#
_entry.id   AF-A0A920QHF2-F1
#
_cell.length_a   1.000
_cell.length_b   1.000
_cell.length_c   1.000
_cell.angle_alpha   90.00
_cell.angle_beta   90.00
_cell.angle_gamma   90.00
#
_symmetry.space_group_name_H-M   'P 1'
#
loop_
_entity.id
_entity.type
_entity.pdbx_description
1 polymer ?
#
loop_
_entity_poly.entity_id
_entity_poly.type
_entity_poly.pdbx_seq_one_letter_code
_entity_poly.pdbx_strand_id
1 'polypeptide(L)'
;MYPGLHQLDEQLMNQTGPSDKRQGSNYLSMLLQEQRLFPRTLNCLSDVQLKELQEDFFHTPIAMFESGVSSAVLNTHVMRKGFGLEPDIAFGYSMGEISMLYGLGVWESMCNMSHVLNTSSLFKDRLAGSMNAVREAWNLKSNEFHDDPLWGCYSIQLPAVEVQAVVDKEPHAYLILINTPRESVIAGEPAACLRIIEKLGEKPTPIPVTDVVHCDPVKTEYEEIKRVHTDKVIECPDIDFYSAIDYEISKLDSETLAHNIATIYGKTVDYSRLINKVYQDGARIFVDLGPRTTCSKWISETLEAKPHLSISVNRKGTDNRVMILQALSSLISHQVPVNLDPLFPELHTQPEKQLLQKINLGGIPIQQIFAKGIEGLNLRTDEQTETYLKPRPVSAPIHAGATSLRHTDESKKIKRQSSESLLHSQRLIEPVWGSTANELPALSISSITGFPGEFGLRRNAAHSAFLNLRKNGMKQFAGMISSIMGNRTLITTDQVQTENKIIPHTSAQRVDAQAEHKAVIFDYQDLKEIAGGSIASVFGADYKAIDSYSRCVRLPMEPYLLVSRVTKLDGKLGEFKPSTVTTEYDIPNKAWYTTDGHIPWAVAVESGQCDLLLISYLGIDFECKGEKVYRLLDCTLTFLDDMPREGETLRYEISINSFARHDQNLLFFFNYECFVGNKMVLRMDNGCAGFFSDDDLAHGKGVIHTEQEQKLKKNVEKLHFPQLLNCPISSFTRSDLLEISAGNPAGCFGEEFNQYGKNPSLKKRS
;
A
#
# COMPACT_ATOMS: atom_id res chain seq x y z
N MET A 1 19.78 0.87 -2.91
CA MET A 1 20.74 0.16 -2.05
C MET A 1 21.56 1.23 -1.35
N TYR A 2 21.75 1.18 -0.03
CA TYR A 2 22.57 2.17 0.66
C TYR A 2 24.06 1.92 0.37
N PRO A 3 24.91 2.98 0.27
CA PRO A 3 26.36 2.84 0.37
C PRO A 3 26.75 2.09 1.66
N GLY A 4 27.91 1.45 1.69
CA GLY A 4 28.34 0.61 2.83
C GLY A 4 27.68 -0.78 2.88
N LEU A 5 26.43 -0.95 2.42
CA LEU A 5 25.72 -2.25 2.55
C LEU A 5 26.33 -3.34 1.66
N HIS A 6 26.86 -2.99 0.48
CA HIS A 6 27.65 -3.90 -0.37
C HIS A 6 29.02 -4.22 0.27
N GLN A 7 29.65 -3.26 0.93
CA GLN A 7 30.93 -3.47 1.62
C GLN A 7 30.74 -4.32 2.87
N LEU A 8 29.59 -4.22 3.54
CA LEU A 8 29.19 -5.09 4.64
C LEU A 8 28.89 -6.52 4.16
N ASP A 9 28.22 -6.69 3.01
CA ASP A 9 27.98 -8.01 2.37
C ASP A 9 29.31 -8.66 1.94
N GLU A 10 30.22 -7.91 1.30
CA GLU A 10 31.59 -8.37 1.00
C GLU A 10 32.39 -8.68 2.27
N GLN A 11 32.31 -7.83 3.30
CA GLN A 11 33.05 -8.02 4.54
C GLN A 11 32.54 -9.28 5.27
N LEU A 12 31.22 -9.48 5.37
CA LEU A 12 30.62 -10.69 5.92
C LEU A 12 31.01 -11.93 5.09
N MET A 13 30.91 -11.88 3.76
CA MET A 13 31.34 -12.97 2.88
C MET A 13 32.82 -13.35 3.05
N ASN A 14 33.69 -12.40 3.39
CA ASN A 14 35.12 -12.64 3.62
C ASN A 14 35.46 -12.99 5.08
N GLN A 15 34.65 -12.57 6.06
CA GLN A 15 34.87 -12.84 7.49
C GLN A 15 34.26 -14.17 7.96
N THR A 16 33.21 -14.68 7.32
CA THR A 16 32.65 -16.01 7.66
C THR A 16 33.51 -17.15 7.12
N GLY A 17 34.56 -17.51 7.84
CA GLY A 17 35.37 -18.71 7.61
C GLY A 17 35.63 -19.50 8.90
N PRO A 18 36.28 -20.68 8.83
CA PRO A 18 36.84 -21.32 7.65
C PRO A 18 36.17 -22.67 7.28
N SER A 19 36.61 -23.24 6.14
CA SER A 19 36.48 -24.66 5.72
C SER A 19 35.15 -25.20 5.15
N ASP A 20 34.00 -24.56 5.33
CA ASP A 20 32.76 -25.02 4.67
C ASP A 20 32.68 -24.64 3.17
N LYS A 21 32.22 -25.56 2.32
CA LYS A 21 32.30 -25.48 0.85
C LYS A 21 31.05 -24.87 0.21
N ARG A 22 30.56 -23.74 0.72
CA ARG A 22 29.40 -23.02 0.14
C ARG A 22 29.79 -21.94 -0.88
N GLN A 23 30.44 -22.38 -1.96
CA GLN A 23 30.65 -21.57 -3.15
C GLN A 23 29.30 -21.23 -3.81
N GLY A 24 28.88 -19.95 -3.77
CA GLY A 24 27.80 -19.42 -4.60
C GLY A 24 26.45 -19.14 -3.91
N SER A 25 26.29 -19.36 -2.61
CA SER A 25 25.10 -18.95 -1.85
C SER A 25 25.35 -17.66 -1.07
N ASN A 26 24.57 -16.59 -1.31
CA ASN A 26 24.58 -15.42 -0.43
C ASN A 26 23.98 -15.82 0.93
N TYR A 27 24.81 -15.81 1.98
CA TYR A 27 24.44 -16.32 3.30
C TYR A 27 23.43 -15.40 4.01
N LEU A 28 23.51 -14.08 3.80
CA LEU A 28 22.55 -13.11 4.32
C LEU A 28 21.13 -13.33 3.76
N SER A 29 21.01 -13.69 2.47
CA SER A 29 19.74 -14.06 1.83
C SER A 29 19.12 -15.34 2.42
N MET A 30 19.95 -16.31 2.84
CA MET A 30 19.49 -17.47 3.60
C MET A 30 18.98 -17.08 4.99
N LEU A 31 19.78 -16.34 5.75
CA LEU A 31 19.44 -15.90 7.11
C LEU A 31 18.20 -14.99 7.18
N LEU A 32 18.05 -14.07 6.23
CA LEU A 32 16.85 -13.25 6.06
C LEU A 32 15.66 -14.05 5.53
N GLN A 33 15.84 -15.32 5.14
CA GLN A 33 14.83 -16.17 4.52
C GLN A 33 14.17 -15.46 3.32
N GLU A 34 15.00 -14.84 2.47
CA GLU A 34 14.58 -13.86 1.46
C GLU A 34 13.50 -14.39 0.51
N GLN A 35 13.59 -15.67 0.11
CA GLN A 35 12.62 -16.29 -0.79
C GLN A 35 11.24 -16.51 -0.15
N ARG A 36 11.14 -16.55 1.17
CA ARG A 36 9.88 -16.62 1.93
C ARG A 36 9.30 -15.23 2.18
N LEU A 37 10.15 -14.25 2.54
CA LEU A 37 9.71 -12.86 2.80
C LEU A 37 9.39 -12.08 1.52
N PHE A 38 10.14 -12.34 0.43
CA PHE A 38 10.09 -11.61 -0.84
C PHE A 38 10.07 -12.60 -2.02
N PRO A 39 9.00 -13.43 -2.15
CA PRO A 39 8.91 -14.48 -3.17
C PRO A 39 9.01 -13.91 -4.58
N ARG A 40 10.09 -14.26 -5.30
CA ARG A 40 10.37 -13.76 -6.66
C ARG A 40 9.60 -14.58 -7.70
N THR A 41 8.44 -14.09 -8.15
CA THR A 41 7.55 -14.79 -9.09
C THR A 41 7.43 -14.09 -10.45
N LEU A 42 7.14 -14.85 -11.51
CA LEU A 42 6.95 -14.31 -12.87
C LEU A 42 5.61 -13.58 -13.07
N ASN A 43 4.61 -13.91 -12.24
CA ASN A 43 3.30 -13.28 -12.18
C ASN A 43 3.08 -12.74 -10.77
N CYS A 44 2.20 -11.74 -10.61
CA CYS A 44 1.79 -11.29 -9.28
C CYS A 44 1.11 -12.43 -8.51
N LEU A 45 1.41 -12.56 -7.21
CA LEU A 45 0.71 -13.47 -6.32
C LEU A 45 -0.66 -12.90 -5.95
N SER A 46 -1.66 -13.77 -5.84
CA SER A 46 -2.97 -13.41 -5.29
C SER A 46 -2.95 -13.36 -3.76
N ASP A 47 -3.92 -12.67 -3.15
CA ASP A 47 -4.06 -12.59 -1.68
C ASP A 47 -4.14 -13.96 -1.00
N VAL A 48 -4.72 -14.95 -1.67
CA VAL A 48 -4.80 -16.34 -1.19
C VAL A 48 -3.40 -16.93 -1.08
N GLN A 49 -2.59 -16.82 -2.14
CA GLN A 49 -1.22 -17.35 -2.16
C GLN A 49 -0.29 -16.57 -1.20
N LEU A 50 -0.47 -15.25 -1.09
CA LEU A 50 0.25 -14.44 -0.11
C LEU A 50 -0.11 -14.85 1.33
N LYS A 51 -1.37 -15.20 1.58
CA LYS A 51 -1.79 -15.75 2.88
C LYS A 51 -1.19 -17.13 3.11
N GLU A 52 -1.29 -18.05 2.15
CA GLU A 52 -0.71 -19.41 2.24
C GLU A 52 0.79 -19.39 2.58
N LEU A 53 1.56 -18.51 1.91
CA LEU A 53 2.98 -18.31 2.22
C LEU A 53 3.22 -17.67 3.60
N GLN A 54 2.31 -16.82 4.08
CA GLN A 54 2.40 -16.23 5.42
C GLN A 54 2.12 -17.27 6.52
N GLU A 55 1.17 -18.19 6.31
CA GLU A 55 0.90 -19.30 7.25
C GLU A 55 2.05 -20.33 7.22
N ASP A 56 2.59 -20.70 6.05
CA ASP A 56 3.79 -21.56 5.92
C ASP A 56 5.01 -20.98 6.66
N PHE A 57 5.19 -19.66 6.58
CA PHE A 57 6.21 -18.95 7.36
C PHE A 57 5.93 -19.03 8.88
N PHE A 58 4.69 -18.84 9.33
CA PHE A 58 4.31 -19.01 10.75
C PHE A 58 4.47 -20.45 11.29
N HIS A 59 4.40 -21.44 10.41
CA HIS A 59 4.67 -22.84 10.72
C HIS A 59 6.14 -23.26 10.49
N THR A 60 7.05 -22.30 10.28
CA THR A 60 8.50 -22.55 10.18
C THR A 60 9.28 -21.75 11.25
N PRO A 61 9.30 -22.17 12.53
CA PRO A 61 9.86 -21.38 13.64
C PRO A 61 11.31 -20.94 13.44
N ILE A 62 12.18 -21.83 12.96
CA ILE A 62 13.59 -21.51 12.70
C ILE A 62 13.72 -20.38 11.67
N ALA A 63 12.89 -20.37 10.62
CA ALA A 63 12.90 -19.33 9.60
C ALA A 63 12.37 -17.99 10.13
N MET A 64 11.34 -17.99 10.99
CA MET A 64 10.88 -16.79 11.70
C MET A 64 11.98 -16.22 12.60
N PHE A 65 12.67 -17.08 13.34
CA PHE A 65 13.70 -16.73 14.29
C PHE A 65 14.94 -16.15 13.60
N GLU A 66 15.52 -16.87 12.64
CA GLU A 66 16.68 -16.42 11.86
C GLU A 66 16.41 -15.07 11.17
N SER A 67 15.26 -14.94 10.48
CA SER A 67 14.95 -13.71 9.74
C SER A 67 14.57 -12.54 10.66
N GLY A 68 13.96 -12.81 11.81
CA GLY A 68 13.65 -11.82 12.85
C GLY A 68 14.93 -11.21 13.44
N VAL A 69 15.84 -12.07 13.91
CA VAL A 69 17.16 -11.65 14.43
C VAL A 69 17.96 -10.93 13.33
N SER A 70 18.05 -11.50 12.13
CA SER A 70 18.82 -10.92 11.01
C SER A 70 18.30 -9.55 10.58
N SER A 71 16.98 -9.34 10.61
CA SER A 71 16.37 -8.04 10.33
C SER A 71 16.76 -6.99 11.38
N ALA A 72 16.76 -7.36 12.66
CA ALA A 72 17.17 -6.48 13.76
C ALA A 72 18.67 -6.16 13.72
N VAL A 73 19.52 -7.15 13.44
CA VAL A 73 20.97 -6.97 13.25
C VAL A 73 21.26 -6.02 12.07
N LEU A 74 20.63 -6.23 10.92
CA LEU A 74 20.81 -5.38 9.74
C LEU A 74 20.35 -3.93 10.00
N ASN A 75 19.18 -3.74 10.62
CA ASN A 75 18.70 -2.42 11.04
C ASN A 75 19.69 -1.74 12.01
N THR A 76 20.21 -2.49 12.98
CA THR A 76 21.20 -2.00 13.96
C THR A 76 22.49 -1.55 13.27
N HIS A 77 23.02 -2.36 12.34
CA HIS A 77 24.22 -2.01 11.58
C HIS A 77 24.00 -0.81 10.64
N VAL A 78 22.83 -0.67 10.02
CA VAL A 78 22.49 0.52 9.21
C VAL A 78 22.48 1.79 10.07
N MET A 79 21.89 1.75 11.27
CA MET A 79 21.87 2.93 12.16
C MET A 79 23.24 3.24 12.78
N ARG A 80 23.98 2.23 13.26
CA ARG A 80 25.32 2.39 13.86
C ARG A 80 26.39 2.74 12.82
N LYS A 81 26.61 1.85 11.85
CA LYS A 81 27.76 1.90 10.92
C LYS A 81 27.48 2.75 9.67
N GLY A 82 26.21 2.94 9.32
CA GLY A 82 25.79 3.99 8.41
C GLY A 82 25.70 5.34 9.12
N PHE A 83 24.67 5.52 9.94
CA PHE A 83 24.28 6.83 10.48
C PHE A 83 24.94 7.23 11.82
N GLY A 84 25.98 6.52 12.27
CA GLY A 84 26.77 6.90 13.46
C GLY A 84 26.02 6.84 14.80
N LEU A 85 24.82 6.24 14.84
CA LEU A 85 24.01 6.15 16.06
C LEU A 85 24.54 5.03 16.96
N GLU A 86 25.38 5.37 17.94
CA GLU A 86 25.83 4.46 18.98
C GLU A 86 24.98 4.63 20.26
N PRO A 87 24.51 3.54 20.93
CA PRO A 87 23.65 3.63 22.11
C PRO A 87 24.44 3.47 23.43
N ASP A 88 24.07 4.20 24.48
CA ASP A 88 24.64 4.04 25.82
C ASP A 88 24.12 2.78 26.55
N ILE A 89 22.87 2.40 26.27
CA ILE A 89 22.15 1.28 26.92
C ILE A 89 21.57 0.35 25.86
N ALA A 90 21.74 -0.95 26.07
CA ALA A 90 21.15 -2.02 25.28
C ALA A 90 20.21 -2.86 26.15
N PHE A 91 19.01 -3.14 25.68
CA PHE A 91 18.11 -4.09 26.34
C PHE A 91 17.25 -4.82 25.32
N GLY A 92 17.01 -6.10 25.57
CA GLY A 92 16.23 -6.96 24.71
C GLY A 92 15.03 -7.56 25.41
N TYR A 93 14.31 -8.42 24.70
CA TYR A 93 13.22 -9.22 25.24
C TYR A 93 13.11 -10.50 24.44
N SER A 94 13.21 -11.68 25.07
CA SER A 94 13.22 -12.97 24.36
C SER A 94 14.27 -12.96 23.23
N MET A 95 13.89 -13.27 21.98
CA MET A 95 14.71 -13.15 20.77
C MET A 95 15.42 -11.78 20.60
N GLY A 96 14.91 -10.71 21.23
CA GLY A 96 15.56 -9.40 21.27
C GLY A 96 16.90 -9.37 22.02
N GLU A 97 17.09 -10.18 23.08
CA GLU A 97 18.38 -10.25 23.78
C GLU A 97 19.46 -10.92 22.92
N ILE A 98 19.07 -11.88 22.08
CA ILE A 98 19.94 -12.50 21.07
C ILE A 98 20.27 -11.48 19.96
N SER A 99 19.26 -10.71 19.54
CA SER A 99 19.39 -9.70 18.49
C SER A 99 20.35 -8.56 18.85
N MET A 100 20.33 -8.09 20.11
CA MET A 100 21.24 -7.02 20.54
C MET A 100 22.70 -7.49 20.61
N LEU A 101 22.98 -8.73 20.99
CA LEU A 101 24.35 -9.25 21.11
C LEU A 101 25.05 -9.32 19.74
N TYR A 102 24.36 -9.79 18.70
CA TYR A 102 24.88 -9.72 17.33
C TYR A 102 24.89 -8.29 16.77
N GLY A 103 23.80 -7.53 16.92
CA GLY A 103 23.68 -6.18 16.36
C GLY A 103 24.69 -5.18 16.93
N LEU A 104 25.09 -5.37 18.19
CA LEU A 104 26.06 -4.53 18.87
C LEU A 104 27.52 -5.03 18.77
N GLY A 105 27.75 -6.24 18.25
CA GLY A 105 29.09 -6.79 17.99
C GLY A 105 29.68 -7.60 19.14
N VAL A 106 28.89 -7.94 20.17
CA VAL A 106 29.35 -8.80 21.27
C VAL A 106 29.64 -10.21 20.75
N TRP A 107 28.78 -10.74 19.87
CA TRP A 107 28.93 -12.04 19.22
C TRP A 107 29.33 -11.92 17.74
N GLU A 108 30.19 -12.83 17.29
CA GLU A 108 30.92 -12.72 16.01
C GLU A 108 30.06 -12.97 14.76
N SER A 109 29.28 -14.04 14.74
CA SER A 109 28.45 -14.37 13.57
C SER A 109 27.34 -15.37 13.90
N MET A 110 26.16 -15.11 13.33
CA MET A 110 25.00 -16.02 13.41
C MET A 110 25.24 -17.37 12.72
N CYS A 111 26.37 -17.60 12.05
CA CYS A 111 26.74 -18.89 11.44
C CYS A 111 26.64 -20.08 12.40
N ASN A 112 27.18 -19.94 13.61
CA ASN A 112 27.18 -21.02 14.60
C ASN A 112 25.76 -21.28 15.13
N MET A 113 25.07 -20.25 15.61
CA MET A 113 23.66 -20.33 16.03
C MET A 113 22.75 -20.93 14.93
N SER A 114 22.82 -20.45 13.69
CA SER A 114 22.03 -20.97 12.56
C SER A 114 22.32 -22.45 12.30
N HIS A 115 23.59 -22.87 12.29
CA HIS A 115 23.94 -24.29 12.15
C HIS A 115 23.40 -25.13 13.31
N VAL A 116 23.51 -24.65 14.54
CA VAL A 116 23.06 -25.37 15.74
C VAL A 116 21.53 -25.44 15.85
N LEU A 117 20.81 -24.37 15.49
CA LEU A 117 19.33 -24.36 15.39
C LEU A 117 18.82 -25.38 14.37
N ASN A 118 19.44 -25.44 13.17
CA ASN A 118 19.02 -26.34 12.10
C ASN A 118 19.48 -27.80 12.29
N THR A 119 20.32 -28.09 13.30
CA THR A 119 20.79 -29.47 13.61
C THR A 119 20.29 -30.01 14.94
N SER A 120 19.86 -29.14 15.87
CA SER A 120 19.23 -29.53 17.13
C SER A 120 17.79 -30.04 16.94
N SER A 121 17.34 -30.92 17.82
CA SER A 121 15.93 -31.29 17.95
C SER A 121 15.09 -30.23 18.70
N LEU A 122 15.72 -29.21 19.29
CA LEU A 122 15.09 -28.21 20.16
C LEU A 122 13.88 -27.53 19.49
N PHE A 123 14.10 -26.80 18.39
CA PHE A 123 13.04 -26.12 17.63
C PHE A 123 12.41 -26.98 16.52
N LYS A 124 12.60 -28.30 16.59
CA LYS A 124 12.03 -29.26 15.64
C LYS A 124 11.01 -30.18 16.31
N ASP A 125 11.39 -30.79 17.43
CA ASP A 125 10.62 -31.84 18.10
C ASP A 125 10.43 -31.59 19.62
N ARG A 126 11.27 -30.77 20.29
CA ARG A 126 11.18 -30.54 21.76
C ARG A 126 10.27 -29.38 22.15
N LEU A 127 10.52 -28.18 21.60
CA LEU A 127 9.77 -26.94 21.85
C LEU A 127 8.82 -26.57 20.71
N ALA A 128 8.95 -27.20 19.55
CA ALA A 128 8.03 -27.01 18.42
C ALA A 128 7.70 -28.38 17.80
N GLY A 129 6.90 -28.39 16.72
CA GLY A 129 6.48 -29.62 16.04
C GLY A 129 5.69 -30.52 16.98
N SER A 130 6.27 -31.65 17.40
CA SER A 130 5.65 -32.55 18.38
C SER A 130 5.60 -31.99 19.80
N MET A 131 6.41 -30.98 20.14
CA MET A 131 6.48 -30.33 21.47
C MET A 131 6.70 -31.32 22.62
N ASN A 132 7.68 -32.21 22.48
CA ASN A 132 7.89 -33.32 23.41
C ASN A 132 8.16 -32.87 24.86
N ALA A 133 8.74 -31.69 25.09
CA ALA A 133 8.92 -31.15 26.45
C ALA A 133 7.56 -30.87 27.14
N VAL A 134 6.57 -30.38 26.40
CA VAL A 134 5.19 -30.20 26.90
C VAL A 134 4.51 -31.54 27.11
N ARG A 135 4.64 -32.48 26.16
CA ARG A 135 4.04 -33.83 26.28
C ARG A 135 4.57 -34.58 27.50
N GLU A 136 5.87 -34.47 27.78
CA GLU A 136 6.51 -35.03 28.97
C GLU A 136 6.04 -34.33 30.25
N ALA A 137 6.04 -33.00 30.30
CA ALA A 137 5.60 -32.23 31.47
C ALA A 137 4.12 -32.47 31.84
N TRP A 138 3.24 -32.61 30.84
CA TRP A 138 1.81 -32.87 31.02
C TRP A 138 1.46 -34.37 31.03
N ASN A 139 2.45 -35.26 30.94
CA ASN A 139 2.29 -36.73 30.95
C ASN A 139 1.34 -37.28 29.85
N LEU A 140 1.34 -36.65 28.67
CA LEU A 140 0.48 -37.01 27.54
C LEU A 140 0.93 -38.29 26.82
N LYS A 141 -0.03 -39.07 26.32
CA LYS A 141 0.24 -40.22 25.44
C LYS A 141 0.52 -39.75 24.01
N SER A 142 1.18 -40.62 23.24
CA SER A 142 1.55 -40.37 21.84
C SER A 142 0.38 -40.20 20.86
N ASN A 143 -0.86 -40.49 21.29
CA ASN A 143 -2.08 -40.35 20.49
C ASN A 143 -3.00 -39.20 20.93
N GLU A 144 -2.63 -38.45 21.98
CA GLU A 144 -3.36 -37.26 22.44
C GLU A 144 -2.89 -36.04 21.63
N PHE A 145 -3.79 -35.13 21.25
CA PHE A 145 -3.49 -34.02 20.33
C PHE A 145 -2.77 -34.48 19.05
N HIS A 146 -3.44 -35.36 18.28
CA HIS A 146 -3.01 -35.80 16.95
C HIS A 146 -3.60 -34.90 15.85
N ASP A 147 -4.91 -34.66 15.90
CA ASP A 147 -5.65 -33.82 14.95
C ASP A 147 -5.96 -32.41 15.51
N ASP A 148 -5.75 -32.20 16.81
CA ASP A 148 -5.99 -30.96 17.55
C ASP A 148 -4.67 -30.25 17.91
N PRO A 149 -4.63 -28.89 17.93
CA PRO A 149 -3.46 -28.13 18.35
C PRO A 149 -3.17 -28.31 19.84
N LEU A 150 -1.95 -28.76 20.17
CA LEU A 150 -1.48 -28.95 21.55
C LEU A 150 -1.19 -27.63 22.27
N TRP A 151 -0.82 -26.57 21.54
CA TRP A 151 -0.36 -25.30 22.09
C TRP A 151 -0.95 -24.11 21.32
N GLY A 152 -1.22 -23.01 22.01
CA GLY A 152 -1.63 -21.74 21.41
C GLY A 152 -1.28 -20.55 22.30
N CYS A 153 -0.93 -19.43 21.68
CA CYS A 153 -0.53 -18.18 22.34
C CYS A 153 -1.60 -17.09 22.15
N TYR A 154 -1.93 -16.32 23.19
CA TYR A 154 -3.01 -15.33 23.17
C TYR A 154 -2.64 -14.05 23.94
N SER A 155 -2.81 -12.89 23.30
CA SER A 155 -2.73 -11.58 23.98
C SER A 155 -4.02 -11.28 24.73
N ILE A 156 -3.89 -10.71 25.92
CA ILE A 156 -4.97 -10.33 26.85
C ILE A 156 -4.72 -8.88 27.28
N GLN A 157 -5.72 -8.02 27.10
CA GLN A 157 -5.62 -6.58 27.37
C GLN A 157 -5.90 -6.22 28.84
N LEU A 158 -5.31 -7.01 29.76
CA LEU A 158 -5.46 -6.86 31.21
C LEU A 158 -4.10 -6.89 31.95
N PRO A 159 -4.01 -6.29 33.15
CA PRO A 159 -2.80 -6.31 33.97
C PRO A 159 -2.40 -7.72 34.38
N ALA A 160 -1.09 -7.99 34.39
CA ALA A 160 -0.52 -9.30 34.68
C ALA A 160 -0.99 -9.93 36.00
N VAL A 161 -1.24 -9.13 37.04
CA VAL A 161 -1.71 -9.61 38.35
C VAL A 161 -3.11 -10.23 38.26
N GLU A 162 -4.00 -9.66 37.45
CA GLU A 162 -5.37 -10.16 37.26
C GLU A 162 -5.36 -11.44 36.40
N VAL A 163 -4.53 -11.46 35.36
CA VAL A 163 -4.34 -12.63 34.49
C VAL A 163 -3.72 -13.79 35.26
N GLN A 164 -2.62 -13.57 35.99
CA GLN A 164 -1.96 -14.58 36.81
C GLN A 164 -2.92 -15.21 37.83
N ALA A 165 -3.73 -14.39 38.51
CA ALA A 165 -4.71 -14.86 39.49
C ALA A 165 -5.83 -15.74 38.88
N VAL A 166 -5.95 -15.82 37.56
CA VAL A 166 -6.81 -16.79 36.85
C VAL A 166 -6.01 -17.97 36.31
N VAL A 167 -4.82 -17.72 35.74
CA VAL A 167 -3.88 -18.74 35.24
C VAL A 167 -3.46 -19.72 36.34
N ASP A 168 -3.17 -19.26 37.56
CA ASP A 168 -2.79 -20.08 38.72
C ASP A 168 -3.81 -21.18 39.10
N LYS A 169 -5.02 -21.13 38.52
CA LYS A 169 -6.15 -22.02 38.79
C LYS A 169 -6.54 -22.89 37.59
N GLU A 170 -5.82 -22.77 36.48
CA GLU A 170 -6.10 -23.47 35.23
C GLU A 170 -4.88 -24.32 34.83
N PRO A 171 -4.97 -25.66 34.78
CA PRO A 171 -3.86 -26.51 34.35
C PRO A 171 -3.51 -26.26 32.88
N HIS A 172 -2.26 -26.57 32.52
CA HIS A 172 -1.74 -26.51 31.14
C HIS A 172 -1.75 -25.11 30.50
N ALA A 173 -1.88 -24.04 31.29
CA ALA A 173 -1.77 -22.65 30.82
C ALA A 173 -0.77 -21.86 31.67
N TYR A 174 -0.08 -20.91 31.04
CA TYR A 174 1.01 -20.13 31.64
C TYR A 174 0.92 -18.66 31.22
N LEU A 175 1.21 -17.73 32.13
CA LEU A 175 1.53 -16.35 31.77
C LEU A 175 2.97 -16.33 31.25
N ILE A 176 3.15 -16.03 29.96
CA ILE A 176 4.47 -16.09 29.31
C ILE A 176 5.11 -14.72 29.15
N LEU A 177 4.35 -13.70 28.73
CA LEU A 177 4.85 -12.35 28.48
C LEU A 177 4.06 -11.31 29.28
N ILE A 178 4.74 -10.29 29.80
CA ILE A 178 4.13 -9.04 30.27
C ILE A 178 4.70 -7.91 29.40
N ASN A 179 3.90 -7.49 28.41
CA ASN A 179 4.33 -6.57 27.35
C ASN A 179 4.24 -5.11 27.82
N THR A 180 3.16 -4.76 28.52
CA THR A 180 2.90 -3.41 29.08
C THR A 180 2.13 -3.54 30.41
N PRO A 181 1.89 -2.45 31.16
CA PRO A 181 1.00 -2.48 32.33
C PRO A 181 -0.44 -2.94 32.05
N ARG A 182 -0.86 -3.00 30.78
CA ARG A 182 -2.20 -3.41 30.32
C ARG A 182 -2.19 -4.54 29.29
N GLU A 183 -1.04 -5.05 28.86
CA GLU A 183 -0.95 -6.15 27.92
C GLU A 183 -0.14 -7.31 28.51
N SER A 184 -0.82 -8.43 28.66
CA SER A 184 -0.29 -9.73 29.11
C SER A 184 -0.46 -10.76 28.00
N VAL A 185 0.38 -11.79 27.95
CA VAL A 185 0.22 -12.90 27.00
C VAL A 185 0.25 -14.23 27.75
N ILE A 186 -0.77 -15.05 27.51
CA ILE A 186 -0.80 -16.44 27.98
C ILE A 186 -0.49 -17.41 26.85
N ALA A 187 0.04 -18.58 27.18
CA ALA A 187 0.15 -19.70 26.26
C ALA A 187 -0.02 -21.04 26.98
N GLY A 188 -0.42 -22.06 26.24
CA GLY A 188 -0.75 -23.37 26.79
C GLY A 188 -1.72 -24.17 25.92
N GLU A 189 -2.41 -25.13 26.54
CA GLU A 189 -3.51 -25.87 25.93
C GLU A 189 -4.57 -24.87 25.42
N PRO A 190 -4.94 -24.87 24.13
CA PRO A 190 -5.87 -23.88 23.58
C PRO A 190 -7.22 -23.83 24.31
N ALA A 191 -7.74 -24.98 24.73
CA ALA A 191 -8.99 -25.03 25.49
C ALA A 191 -8.84 -24.44 26.91
N ALA A 192 -7.70 -24.62 27.58
CA ALA A 192 -7.40 -23.97 28.86
C ALA A 192 -7.27 -22.45 28.71
N CYS A 193 -6.54 -22.00 27.69
CA CYS A 193 -6.39 -20.58 27.39
C CYS A 193 -7.74 -19.91 27.11
N LEU A 194 -8.63 -20.56 26.35
CA LEU A 194 -9.99 -20.04 26.09
C LEU A 194 -10.84 -19.95 27.37
N ARG A 195 -10.73 -20.92 28.30
CA ARG A 195 -11.42 -20.85 29.62
C ARG A 195 -10.92 -19.69 30.47
N ILE A 196 -9.62 -19.38 30.45
CA ILE A 196 -9.05 -18.18 31.11
C ILE A 196 -9.62 -16.90 30.50
N ILE A 197 -9.62 -16.80 29.16
CA ILE A 197 -10.06 -15.61 28.43
C ILE A 197 -11.56 -15.33 28.66
N GLU A 198 -12.41 -16.36 28.59
CA GLU A 198 -13.85 -16.25 28.89
C GLU A 198 -14.09 -15.78 30.34
N LYS A 199 -13.36 -16.34 31.30
CA LYS A 199 -13.45 -16.03 32.73
C LYS A 199 -12.92 -14.64 33.10
N LEU A 200 -12.05 -14.06 32.26
CA LEU A 200 -11.62 -12.66 32.33
C LEU A 200 -12.57 -11.70 31.59
N GLY A 201 -13.58 -12.20 30.87
CA GLY A 201 -14.51 -11.39 30.07
C GLY A 201 -13.91 -10.87 28.74
N GLU A 202 -12.74 -11.39 28.36
CA GLU A 202 -11.93 -10.91 27.24
C GLU A 202 -12.23 -11.63 25.92
N LYS A 203 -11.64 -11.14 24.82
CA LYS A 203 -11.79 -11.76 23.49
C LYS A 203 -10.50 -12.47 23.05
N PRO A 204 -10.59 -13.73 22.56
CA PRO A 204 -9.41 -14.45 22.09
C PRO A 204 -8.68 -13.71 20.97
N THR A 205 -7.47 -13.24 21.27
CA THR A 205 -6.59 -12.54 20.33
C THR A 205 -5.35 -13.41 20.11
N PRO A 206 -5.40 -14.40 19.19
CA PRO A 206 -4.31 -15.35 19.00
C PRO A 206 -3.07 -14.66 18.40
N ILE A 207 -1.90 -15.11 18.86
CA ILE A 207 -0.60 -14.70 18.34
C ILE A 207 -0.06 -15.85 17.47
N PRO A 208 0.37 -15.60 16.22
CA PRO A 208 0.91 -16.63 15.34
C PRO A 208 2.36 -16.96 15.71
N VAL A 209 2.53 -17.62 16.86
CA VAL A 209 3.78 -18.13 17.42
C VAL A 209 3.50 -19.57 17.85
N THR A 210 4.29 -20.50 17.32
CA THR A 210 4.00 -21.95 17.37
C THR A 210 5.00 -22.74 18.21
N ASP A 211 6.03 -22.08 18.75
CA ASP A 211 7.00 -22.64 19.68
C ASP A 211 6.66 -22.38 21.16
N VAL A 212 7.12 -23.29 22.01
CA VAL A 212 6.89 -23.31 23.46
C VAL A 212 8.04 -22.58 24.14
N VAL A 213 7.75 -21.39 24.67
CA VAL A 213 8.74 -20.51 25.32
C VAL A 213 8.16 -19.85 26.57
N HIS A 214 9.04 -19.42 27.47
CA HIS A 214 8.76 -18.60 28.66
C HIS A 214 7.85 -19.25 29.72
N CYS A 215 7.90 -20.59 29.83
CA CYS A 215 7.06 -21.37 30.74
C CYS A 215 7.79 -22.59 31.35
N ASP A 216 7.23 -23.15 32.43
CA ASP A 216 7.86 -24.23 33.21
C ASP A 216 8.30 -25.47 32.40
N PRO A 217 7.52 -25.99 31.41
CA PRO A 217 7.95 -27.15 30.61
C PRO A 217 9.28 -26.95 29.88
N VAL A 218 9.66 -25.71 29.56
CA VAL A 218 10.90 -25.40 28.83
C VAL A 218 12.15 -25.61 29.69
N LYS A 219 12.00 -25.66 31.03
CA LYS A 219 13.11 -25.84 31.97
C LYS A 219 13.84 -27.18 31.81
N THR A 220 13.20 -28.21 31.24
CA THR A 220 13.87 -29.49 30.93
C THR A 220 14.92 -29.36 29.83
N GLU A 221 14.75 -28.37 28.94
CA GLU A 221 15.62 -28.15 27.79
C GLU A 221 16.78 -27.17 28.09
N TYR A 222 16.89 -26.67 29.33
CA TYR A 222 17.79 -25.58 29.73
C TYR A 222 19.24 -25.77 29.25
N GLU A 223 19.84 -26.96 29.40
CA GLU A 223 21.21 -27.21 28.96
C GLU A 223 21.37 -27.20 27.43
N GLU A 224 20.36 -27.66 26.69
CA GLU A 224 20.35 -27.61 25.22
C GLU A 224 20.11 -26.17 24.73
N ILE A 225 19.25 -25.40 25.39
CA ILE A 225 19.07 -23.97 25.10
C ILE A 225 20.36 -23.19 25.42
N LYS A 226 21.03 -23.49 26.54
CA LYS A 226 22.34 -22.91 26.88
C LYS A 226 23.35 -23.26 25.80
N ARG A 227 23.43 -24.52 25.35
CA ARG A 227 24.32 -24.97 24.27
C ARG A 227 24.03 -24.26 22.93
N VAL A 228 22.76 -24.08 22.57
CA VAL A 228 22.31 -23.39 21.34
C VAL A 228 22.69 -21.91 21.35
N HIS A 229 22.71 -21.28 22.53
CA HIS A 229 23.02 -19.86 22.71
C HIS A 229 24.39 -19.60 23.37
N THR A 230 25.28 -20.59 23.37
CA THR A 230 26.69 -20.42 23.74
C THR A 230 27.48 -20.02 22.50
N ASP A 231 27.71 -18.72 22.35
CA ASP A 231 28.58 -18.18 21.29
C ASP A 231 29.75 -17.37 21.83
N LYS A 232 30.77 -17.19 21.00
CA LYS A 232 32.04 -16.55 21.33
C LYS A 232 31.84 -15.04 21.45
N VAL A 233 32.12 -14.51 22.64
CA VAL A 233 32.25 -13.06 22.84
C VAL A 233 33.55 -12.59 22.17
N ILE A 234 33.43 -11.61 21.26
CA ILE A 234 34.57 -11.00 20.54
C ILE A 234 34.88 -9.58 21.00
N GLU A 235 33.85 -8.78 21.30
CA GLU A 235 34.00 -7.40 21.79
C GLU A 235 33.15 -7.22 23.05
N CYS A 236 33.66 -6.40 23.97
CA CYS A 236 32.90 -5.89 25.11
C CYS A 236 32.82 -4.36 24.95
N PRO A 237 31.85 -3.85 24.15
CA PRO A 237 31.72 -2.41 23.94
C PRO A 237 31.24 -1.71 25.22
N ASP A 238 31.54 -0.41 25.33
CA ASP A 238 31.20 0.44 26.47
C ASP A 238 29.72 0.84 26.42
N ILE A 239 28.84 -0.13 26.69
CA ILE A 239 27.38 -0.08 26.58
C ILE A 239 26.80 -0.94 27.71
N ASP A 240 25.80 -0.44 28.44
CA ASP A 240 25.14 -1.22 29.50
C ASP A 240 24.10 -2.19 28.90
N PHE A 241 24.39 -3.49 28.90
CA PHE A 241 23.48 -4.54 28.42
C PHE A 241 22.60 -5.10 29.54
N TYR A 242 21.30 -4.79 29.52
CA TYR A 242 20.35 -5.30 30.49
C TYR A 242 19.69 -6.59 30.02
N SER A 243 19.53 -7.56 30.93
CA SER A 243 18.78 -8.79 30.68
C SER A 243 17.48 -8.84 31.48
N ALA A 244 16.44 -9.44 30.89
CA ALA A 244 15.17 -9.64 31.55
C ALA A 244 15.19 -10.77 32.61
N ILE A 245 16.34 -11.38 32.93
CA ILE A 245 16.44 -12.34 34.05
C ILE A 245 16.16 -11.70 35.42
N ASP A 246 16.91 -10.65 35.75
CA ASP A 246 16.93 -9.93 37.04
C ASP A 246 16.76 -8.41 36.88
N TYR A 247 16.73 -7.93 35.62
CA TYR A 247 16.60 -6.53 35.21
C TYR A 247 17.84 -5.68 35.50
N GLU A 248 19.02 -6.30 35.67
CA GLU A 248 20.30 -5.59 35.87
C GLU A 248 21.27 -5.79 34.69
N ILE A 249 22.42 -5.09 34.77
CA ILE A 249 23.45 -5.09 33.74
C ILE A 249 24.18 -6.44 33.73
N SER A 250 24.14 -7.11 32.58
CA SER A 250 24.71 -8.43 32.35
C SER A 250 26.20 -8.36 32.03
N LYS A 251 26.98 -9.25 32.66
CA LYS A 251 28.40 -9.41 32.35
C LYS A 251 28.58 -10.04 30.96
N LEU A 252 29.35 -9.37 30.11
CA LEU A 252 29.63 -9.80 28.73
C LEU A 252 30.65 -10.94 28.69
N ASP A 253 30.21 -12.15 29.02
CA ASP A 253 30.94 -13.39 28.75
C ASP A 253 30.00 -14.50 28.25
N SER A 254 30.57 -15.47 27.55
CA SER A 254 29.83 -16.53 26.85
C SER A 254 28.94 -17.36 27.79
N GLU A 255 29.39 -17.64 29.02
CA GLU A 255 28.62 -18.45 29.97
C GLU A 255 27.47 -17.66 30.60
N THR A 256 27.71 -16.41 31.01
CA THR A 256 26.68 -15.53 31.58
C THR A 256 25.59 -15.25 30.55
N LEU A 257 25.96 -14.89 29.31
CA LEU A 257 24.98 -14.59 28.26
C LEU A 257 24.14 -15.83 27.88
N ALA A 258 24.77 -17.00 27.74
CA ALA A 258 24.06 -18.25 27.47
C ALA A 258 23.15 -18.68 28.63
N HIS A 259 23.58 -18.48 29.87
CA HIS A 259 22.77 -18.72 31.07
C HIS A 259 21.55 -17.80 31.12
N ASN A 260 21.72 -16.51 30.86
CA ASN A 260 20.64 -15.53 30.91
C ASN A 260 19.54 -15.86 29.89
N ILE A 261 19.93 -16.13 28.64
CA ILE A 261 19.00 -16.55 27.58
C ILE A 261 18.31 -17.86 27.95
N ALA A 262 19.06 -18.91 28.33
CA ALA A 262 18.47 -20.20 28.69
C ALA A 262 17.51 -20.13 29.90
N THR A 263 17.79 -19.24 30.85
CA THR A 263 16.91 -18.98 32.00
C THR A 263 15.63 -18.25 31.56
N ILE A 264 15.73 -17.27 30.67
CA ILE A 264 14.58 -16.53 30.09
C ILE A 264 13.62 -17.46 29.34
N TYR A 265 14.13 -18.44 28.59
CA TYR A 265 13.30 -19.44 27.92
C TYR A 265 12.40 -20.23 28.89
N GLY A 266 12.83 -20.41 30.15
CA GLY A 266 12.11 -21.17 31.17
C GLY A 266 11.21 -20.37 32.12
N LYS A 267 10.99 -19.06 31.91
CA LYS A 267 10.18 -18.23 32.84
C LYS A 267 9.34 -17.16 32.14
N THR A 268 8.32 -16.67 32.83
CA THR A 268 7.61 -15.44 32.49
C THR A 268 8.59 -14.26 32.41
N VAL A 269 8.45 -13.42 31.40
CA VAL A 269 9.35 -12.28 31.15
C VAL A 269 8.56 -10.97 31.19
N ASP A 270 9.11 -9.97 31.89
CA ASP A 270 8.43 -8.70 32.17
C ASP A 270 9.12 -7.53 31.47
N TYR A 271 8.64 -7.19 30.28
CA TYR A 271 9.18 -6.09 29.49
C TYR A 271 8.84 -4.74 30.13
N SER A 272 7.64 -4.63 30.72
CA SER A 272 7.18 -3.42 31.42
C SER A 272 8.13 -3.04 32.57
N ARG A 273 8.57 -4.01 33.36
CA ARG A 273 9.57 -3.82 34.42
C ARG A 273 10.95 -3.46 33.86
N LEU A 274 11.40 -4.13 32.80
CA LEU A 274 12.68 -3.86 32.16
C LEU A 274 12.76 -2.41 31.63
N ILE A 275 11.73 -1.95 30.91
CA ILE A 275 11.59 -0.57 30.43
C ILE A 275 11.64 0.43 31.59
N ASN A 276 10.93 0.13 32.70
CA ASN A 276 10.93 1.01 33.86
C ASN A 276 12.29 1.09 34.55
N LYS A 277 13.10 0.02 34.54
CA LYS A 277 14.44 0.00 35.12
C LYS A 277 15.44 0.80 34.29
N VAL A 278 15.56 0.55 32.98
CA VAL A 278 16.44 1.36 32.11
C VAL A 278 16.05 2.84 32.09
N TYR A 279 14.76 3.17 32.25
CA TYR A 279 14.30 4.56 32.44
C TYR A 279 14.73 5.15 33.79
N GLN A 280 14.73 4.37 34.88
CA GLN A 280 15.24 4.83 36.18
C GLN A 280 16.75 5.08 36.12
N ASP A 281 17.49 4.20 35.45
CA ASP A 281 18.95 4.27 35.33
C ASP A 281 19.42 5.42 34.40
N GLY A 282 18.58 5.85 33.43
CA GLY A 282 18.80 7.11 32.73
C GLY A 282 18.15 7.25 31.35
N ALA A 283 17.71 6.16 30.72
CA ALA A 283 17.27 6.15 29.32
C ALA A 283 16.09 7.11 29.05
N ARG A 284 16.25 8.02 28.08
CA ARG A 284 15.19 8.95 27.63
C ARG A 284 14.85 8.85 26.14
N ILE A 285 15.73 8.24 25.34
CA ILE A 285 15.55 8.07 23.90
C ILE A 285 15.64 6.57 23.60
N PHE A 286 14.60 6.03 22.99
CA PHE A 286 14.44 4.62 22.73
C PHE A 286 14.28 4.38 21.21
N VAL A 287 15.09 3.49 20.65
CA VAL A 287 15.11 3.19 19.22
C VAL A 287 14.85 1.71 19.00
N ASP A 288 13.63 1.40 18.54
CA ASP A 288 13.18 0.07 18.17
C ASP A 288 13.76 -0.31 16.81
N LEU A 289 14.82 -1.11 16.85
CA LEU A 289 15.58 -1.61 15.70
C LEU A 289 14.99 -2.92 15.15
N GLY A 290 13.93 -3.47 15.76
CA GLY A 290 13.29 -4.69 15.31
C GLY A 290 12.49 -4.54 14.00
N PRO A 291 11.96 -5.65 13.47
CA PRO A 291 10.91 -5.57 12.46
C PRO A 291 9.61 -5.04 13.09
N ARG A 292 8.95 -4.09 12.42
CA ARG A 292 7.75 -3.35 12.86
C ARG A 292 8.02 -2.37 14.03
N THR A 293 6.94 -1.91 14.67
CA THR A 293 6.91 -0.83 15.68
C THR A 293 6.48 -1.37 17.06
N THR A 294 6.81 -2.60 17.39
CA THR A 294 6.16 -3.31 18.51
C THR A 294 6.74 -2.85 19.85
N CYS A 295 8.07 -2.91 20.00
CA CYS A 295 8.74 -2.54 21.24
C CYS A 295 8.61 -1.04 21.52
N SER A 296 8.72 -0.21 20.47
CA SER A 296 8.51 1.25 20.53
C SER A 296 7.13 1.64 21.08
N LYS A 297 6.07 0.92 20.69
CA LYS A 297 4.72 1.11 21.26
C LYS A 297 4.65 0.69 22.72
N TRP A 298 5.16 -0.48 23.07
CA TRP A 298 5.15 -0.99 24.44
C TRP A 298 5.94 -0.10 25.40
N ILE A 299 7.06 0.47 24.94
CA ILE A 299 7.82 1.52 25.66
C ILE A 299 6.95 2.76 25.89
N SER A 300 6.28 3.26 24.84
CA SER A 300 5.40 4.44 24.94
C SER A 300 4.24 4.22 25.90
N GLU A 301 3.65 3.02 25.89
CA GLU A 301 2.56 2.65 26.79
C GLU A 301 3.03 2.40 28.23
N THR A 302 4.24 1.88 28.43
CA THR A 302 4.79 1.62 29.77
C THR A 302 5.29 2.90 30.46
N LEU A 303 5.71 3.90 29.68
CA LEU A 303 6.18 5.18 30.19
C LEU A 303 5.08 6.25 30.25
N GLU A 304 4.02 6.11 29.48
CA GLU A 304 2.87 7.02 29.41
C GLU A 304 3.28 8.50 29.29
N ALA A 305 3.02 9.31 30.33
CA ALA A 305 3.31 10.74 30.35
C ALA A 305 4.72 11.10 30.86
N LYS A 306 5.58 10.12 31.19
CA LYS A 306 6.98 10.36 31.56
C LYS A 306 7.73 10.95 30.34
N PRO A 307 8.58 11.98 30.49
CA PRO A 307 9.32 12.54 29.37
C PRO A 307 10.27 11.51 28.73
N HIS A 308 10.00 11.14 27.48
CA HIS A 308 10.83 10.24 26.66
C HIS A 308 10.55 10.44 25.16
N LEU A 309 11.45 9.95 24.31
CA LEU A 309 11.21 9.71 22.89
C LEU A 309 11.24 8.19 22.64
N SER A 310 10.24 7.66 21.93
CA SER A 310 10.23 6.27 21.46
C SER A 310 9.93 6.23 19.97
N ILE A 311 10.85 5.65 19.20
CA ILE A 311 10.79 5.60 17.72
C ILE A 311 11.18 4.22 17.21
N SER A 312 10.84 3.93 15.95
CA SER A 312 11.17 2.67 15.27
C SER A 312 11.64 2.90 13.84
N VAL A 313 12.53 2.02 13.35
CA VAL A 313 13.09 2.11 11.98
C VAL A 313 12.31 1.28 10.94
N ASN A 314 11.24 0.58 11.35
CA ASN A 314 10.46 -0.30 10.48
C ASN A 314 8.95 -0.28 10.80
N ARG A 315 8.07 -0.50 9.80
CA ARG A 315 6.62 -0.63 9.98
C ARG A 315 5.97 -1.42 8.84
N LYS A 316 5.04 -2.34 9.16
CA LYS A 316 4.26 -3.06 8.14
C LYS A 316 3.49 -2.05 7.28
N GLY A 317 3.66 -2.11 5.96
CA GLY A 317 3.00 -1.21 5.01
C GLY A 317 3.63 0.17 4.89
N THR A 318 4.91 0.34 5.26
CA THR A 318 5.66 1.59 5.05
C THR A 318 7.06 1.28 4.53
N ASP A 319 7.59 2.09 3.63
CA ASP A 319 8.92 1.90 3.07
C ASP A 319 10.01 2.11 4.14
N ASN A 320 10.93 1.14 4.27
CA ASN A 320 12.03 1.21 5.25
C ASN A 320 12.88 2.49 5.11
N ARG A 321 13.05 3.04 3.90
CA ARG A 321 13.78 4.30 3.68
C ARG A 321 13.07 5.48 4.31
N VAL A 322 11.74 5.53 4.20
CA VAL A 322 10.91 6.56 4.84
C VAL A 322 10.95 6.42 6.36
N MET A 323 10.97 5.19 6.88
CA MET A 323 11.05 4.95 8.33
C MET A 323 12.41 5.32 8.92
N ILE A 324 13.51 4.99 8.24
CA ILE A 324 14.86 5.45 8.61
C ILE A 324 14.94 6.97 8.61
N LEU A 325 14.43 7.65 7.57
CA LEU A 325 14.43 9.12 7.52
C LEU A 325 13.57 9.76 8.62
N GLN A 326 12.43 9.17 8.98
CA GLN A 326 11.60 9.64 10.12
C GLN A 326 12.29 9.41 11.47
N ALA A 327 13.00 8.29 11.65
CA ALA A 327 13.80 8.02 12.84
C ALA A 327 14.95 9.04 12.96
N LEU A 328 15.75 9.23 11.90
CA LEU A 328 16.83 10.22 11.86
C LEU A 328 16.32 11.64 12.12
N SER A 329 15.21 12.06 11.48
CA SER A 329 14.60 13.37 11.73
C SER A 329 14.20 13.56 13.19
N SER A 330 13.73 12.50 13.86
CA SER A 330 13.37 12.54 15.28
C SER A 330 14.60 12.64 16.18
N LEU A 331 15.65 11.86 15.88
CA LEU A 331 16.94 11.87 16.59
C LEU A 331 17.63 13.24 16.51
N ILE A 332 17.70 13.83 15.31
CA ILE A 332 18.25 15.18 15.08
C ILE A 332 17.44 16.24 15.85
N SER A 333 16.11 16.15 15.85
CA SER A 333 15.23 17.07 16.59
C SER A 333 15.44 17.02 18.11
N HIS A 334 15.93 15.88 18.62
CA HIS A 334 16.33 15.67 20.01
C HIS A 334 17.85 15.83 20.24
N GLN A 335 18.59 16.39 19.27
CA GLN A 335 20.03 16.67 19.33
C GLN A 335 20.93 15.42 19.51
N VAL A 336 20.44 14.23 19.14
CA VAL A 336 21.27 13.03 19.10
C VAL A 336 22.26 13.15 17.94
N PRO A 337 23.57 12.92 18.15
CA PRO A 337 24.55 12.94 17.07
C PRO A 337 24.30 11.78 16.10
N VAL A 338 24.15 12.10 14.81
CA VAL A 338 24.05 11.14 13.72
C VAL A 338 24.85 11.63 12.52
N ASN A 339 25.54 10.72 11.85
CA ASN A 339 26.20 10.99 10.58
C ASN A 339 25.15 10.98 9.45
N LEU A 340 25.11 12.03 8.62
CA LEU A 340 24.20 12.13 7.48
C LEU A 340 24.89 12.01 6.12
N ASP A 341 26.22 11.95 6.08
CA ASP A 341 27.01 11.78 4.84
C ASP A 341 26.55 10.59 3.96
N PRO A 342 26.09 9.43 4.50
CA PRO A 342 25.57 8.33 3.68
C PRO A 342 24.29 8.65 2.90
N LEU A 343 23.58 9.74 3.24
CA LEU A 343 22.44 10.25 2.47
C LEU A 343 22.89 11.11 1.28
N PHE A 344 24.11 11.63 1.32
CA PHE A 344 24.68 12.58 0.35
C PHE A 344 26.03 12.07 -0.22
N PRO A 345 26.10 10.83 -0.74
CA PRO A 345 27.36 10.24 -1.20
C PRO A 345 27.95 11.02 -2.39
N GLU A 346 29.27 11.20 -2.39
CA GLU A 346 29.97 11.81 -3.52
C GLU A 346 29.69 11.05 -4.82
N LEU A 347 29.19 11.77 -5.83
CA LEU A 347 28.94 11.21 -7.15
C LEU A 347 30.27 11.05 -7.89
N HIS A 348 30.92 9.89 -7.71
CA HIS A 348 32.13 9.53 -8.45
C HIS A 348 31.90 9.64 -9.97
N THR A 349 32.44 10.70 -10.58
CA THR A 349 32.53 10.86 -12.03
C THR A 349 33.47 9.80 -12.58
N GLN A 350 32.93 8.72 -13.14
CA GLN A 350 33.76 7.76 -13.87
C GLN A 350 34.35 8.45 -15.11
N PRO A 351 35.68 8.42 -15.32
CA PRO A 351 36.24 8.84 -16.59
C PRO A 351 35.69 7.92 -17.70
N GLU A 352 35.33 8.49 -18.84
CA GLU A 352 34.76 7.72 -19.95
C GLU A 352 35.67 6.55 -20.35
N LYS A 353 35.12 5.33 -20.32
CA LYS A 353 35.78 4.17 -20.91
C LYS A 353 35.70 4.28 -22.43
N GLN A 354 36.65 5.03 -23.03
CA GLN A 354 36.79 5.14 -24.48
C GLN A 354 37.08 3.78 -25.12
N LEU A 355 36.02 3.08 -25.51
CA LEU A 355 36.08 1.76 -26.12
C LEU A 355 36.37 1.92 -27.63
N LEU A 356 37.56 2.43 -27.95
CA LEU A 356 38.06 2.68 -29.31
C LEU A 356 38.43 1.38 -30.04
N GLN A 357 37.49 0.44 -30.12
CA GLN A 357 37.62 -0.77 -30.94
C GLN A 357 37.42 -0.40 -32.41
N LYS A 358 38.53 -0.20 -33.13
CA LYS A 358 38.54 0.21 -34.53
C LYS A 358 38.06 -0.91 -35.46
N ILE A 359 36.75 -0.97 -35.71
CA ILE A 359 36.14 -1.93 -36.63
C ILE A 359 36.55 -1.57 -38.07
N ASN A 360 37.46 -2.36 -38.65
CA ASN A 360 37.76 -2.31 -40.07
C ASN A 360 36.63 -3.03 -40.84
N LEU A 361 35.69 -2.26 -41.41
CA LEU A 361 34.63 -2.81 -42.25
C LEU A 361 35.23 -3.34 -43.57
N GLY A 362 35.17 -4.66 -43.77
CA GLY A 362 35.58 -5.31 -45.02
C GLY A 362 34.48 -5.23 -46.08
N GLY A 363 34.74 -4.55 -47.20
CA GLY A 363 33.82 -4.44 -48.33
C GLY A 363 34.04 -3.16 -49.13
N ILE A 364 33.48 -3.11 -50.34
CA ILE A 364 33.39 -1.86 -51.12
C ILE A 364 32.26 -1.02 -50.51
N PRO A 365 32.47 0.27 -50.17
CA PRO A 365 31.42 1.12 -49.62
C PRO A 365 30.19 1.17 -50.53
N ILE A 366 28.98 1.12 -49.93
CA ILE A 366 27.72 1.05 -50.69
C ILE A 366 27.56 2.23 -51.68
N GLN A 367 28.12 3.40 -51.34
CA GLN A 367 28.15 4.58 -52.20
C GLN A 367 28.96 4.35 -53.49
N GLN A 368 30.04 3.57 -53.45
CA GLN A 368 30.83 3.21 -54.63
C GLN A 368 30.16 2.11 -55.48
N ILE A 369 29.28 1.30 -54.88
CA ILE A 369 28.43 0.35 -55.61
C ILE A 369 27.38 1.14 -56.42
N PHE A 370 26.68 2.09 -55.78
CA PHE A 370 25.74 2.96 -56.50
C PHE A 370 26.42 3.86 -57.54
N ALA A 371 27.63 4.36 -57.28
CA ALA A 371 28.39 5.15 -58.26
C ALA A 371 28.76 4.37 -59.55
N LYS A 372 28.77 3.03 -59.51
CA LYS A 372 28.93 2.17 -60.70
C LYS A 372 27.62 1.71 -61.34
N GLY A 373 26.47 2.06 -60.76
CA GLY A 373 25.16 1.52 -61.14
C GLY A 373 24.48 2.17 -62.36
N ILE A 374 25.04 3.26 -62.90
CA ILE A 374 24.33 4.12 -63.89
C ILE A 374 24.79 3.89 -65.34
N GLU A 375 25.98 3.35 -65.59
CA GLU A 375 26.47 3.05 -66.95
C GLU A 375 25.96 1.70 -67.52
N GLY A 376 25.23 0.91 -66.73
CA GLY A 376 24.75 -0.44 -67.11
C GLY A 376 23.34 -0.52 -67.70
N LEU A 377 22.59 0.59 -67.75
CA LEU A 377 21.17 0.60 -68.15
C LEU A 377 20.97 0.55 -69.67
N ASN A 378 21.15 -0.63 -70.27
CA ASN A 378 20.65 -0.94 -71.61
C ASN A 378 19.39 -1.81 -71.51
N LEU A 379 18.29 -1.31 -72.10
CA LEU A 379 16.98 -1.96 -72.11
C LEU A 379 16.90 -3.08 -73.15
N ARG A 380 16.48 -4.29 -72.75
CA ARG A 380 15.49 -5.10 -73.51
C ARG A 380 14.95 -6.31 -72.74
N THR A 381 13.81 -6.77 -73.26
CA THR A 381 12.93 -7.84 -72.81
C THR A 381 13.57 -9.23 -72.82
N ASP A 382 13.05 -10.15 -72.01
CA ASP A 382 12.28 -11.34 -72.48
C ASP A 382 11.75 -12.15 -71.26
N GLU A 383 11.31 -13.40 -71.45
CA GLU A 383 10.20 -14.00 -70.68
C GLU A 383 10.54 -15.09 -69.61
N GLN A 384 9.62 -15.24 -68.64
CA GLN A 384 9.14 -16.50 -68.00
C GLN A 384 10.00 -17.35 -67.01
N THR A 385 9.27 -18.21 -66.28
CA THR A 385 9.63 -19.42 -65.49
C THR A 385 10.42 -19.38 -64.17
N GLU A 386 9.63 -19.46 -63.08
CA GLU A 386 9.60 -20.54 -62.06
C GLU A 386 10.77 -20.94 -61.13
N THR A 387 10.37 -21.13 -59.86
CA THR A 387 10.88 -22.07 -58.82
C THR A 387 12.27 -21.90 -58.20
N TYR A 388 12.30 -21.97 -56.85
CA TYR A 388 13.47 -22.41 -56.07
C TYR A 388 13.05 -23.36 -54.94
N LEU A 389 13.85 -24.40 -54.69
CA LEU A 389 13.59 -25.46 -53.70
C LEU A 389 14.57 -25.41 -52.52
N LYS A 390 14.03 -25.71 -51.32
CA LYS A 390 14.61 -26.29 -50.10
C LYS A 390 16.16 -26.41 -49.95
N PRO A 391 16.67 -26.10 -48.75
CA PRO A 391 17.84 -26.75 -48.16
C PRO A 391 17.52 -27.66 -46.95
N ARG A 392 18.26 -28.78 -46.84
CA ARG A 392 18.44 -29.72 -45.69
C ARG A 392 19.49 -30.77 -46.13
N PRO A 393 20.06 -31.62 -45.25
CA PRO A 393 20.31 -31.50 -43.80
C PRO A 393 21.79 -31.84 -43.42
N VAL A 394 22.14 -31.83 -42.13
CA VAL A 394 23.18 -32.70 -41.52
C VAL A 394 22.67 -33.20 -40.15
N SER A 395 23.19 -34.33 -39.64
CA SER A 395 22.60 -35.14 -38.56
C SER A 395 23.55 -35.45 -37.38
N ALA A 396 22.99 -35.95 -36.28
CA ALA A 396 23.69 -36.44 -35.07
C ALA A 396 24.11 -37.93 -35.15
N PRO A 397 24.78 -38.48 -34.12
CA PRO A 397 24.19 -39.59 -33.31
C PRO A 397 24.21 -39.28 -31.78
N ILE A 398 23.27 -39.70 -30.90
CA ILE A 398 22.61 -41.02 -30.63
C ILE A 398 23.58 -41.98 -29.90
N HIS A 399 23.29 -42.62 -28.75
CA HIS A 399 22.05 -42.90 -27.95
C HIS A 399 22.36 -42.74 -26.42
N ALA A 400 21.65 -43.15 -25.34
CA ALA A 400 20.39 -43.86 -24.96
C ALA A 400 20.06 -43.50 -23.46
N GLY A 401 18.97 -43.88 -22.77
CA GLY A 401 17.70 -44.53 -23.14
C GLY A 401 16.85 -45.00 -21.92
N ALA A 402 15.62 -45.46 -22.19
CA ALA A 402 14.64 -46.12 -21.29
C ALA A 402 13.99 -45.26 -20.16
N THR A 403 12.68 -45.35 -19.85
CA THR A 403 11.52 -45.98 -20.53
C THR A 403 10.20 -45.33 -20.09
N SER A 404 9.16 -45.39 -20.90
CA SER A 404 7.77 -45.04 -20.53
C SER A 404 6.78 -46.07 -21.08
N LEU A 405 5.70 -46.38 -20.34
CA LEU A 405 4.56 -47.14 -20.85
C LEU A 405 3.28 -46.28 -20.87
N ARG A 406 2.40 -46.57 -21.82
CA ARG A 406 1.14 -45.85 -22.12
C ARG A 406 -0.06 -46.57 -21.49
N HIS A 407 -1.20 -45.90 -21.38
CA HIS A 407 -2.54 -46.41 -21.75
C HIS A 407 -3.54 -45.23 -21.74
N THR A 408 -4.02 -44.75 -22.91
CA THR A 408 -5.29 -45.07 -23.64
C THR A 408 -6.58 -44.48 -23.05
N ASP A 409 -7.38 -43.85 -23.91
CA ASP A 409 -8.76 -43.39 -23.63
C ASP A 409 -9.72 -44.52 -23.21
N GLU A 410 -10.70 -44.19 -22.36
CA GLU A 410 -12.09 -44.60 -22.60
C GLU A 410 -13.10 -43.63 -21.93
N SER A 411 -14.26 -43.42 -22.56
CA SER A 411 -15.29 -42.47 -22.09
C SER A 411 -16.41 -43.15 -21.28
N LYS A 412 -16.90 -42.52 -20.20
CA LYS A 412 -18.22 -42.82 -19.60
C LYS A 412 -18.88 -41.60 -18.96
N LYS A 413 -20.22 -41.61 -18.98
CA LYS A 413 -21.13 -40.58 -18.42
C LYS A 413 -21.38 -40.85 -16.92
N ILE A 414 -21.76 -39.83 -16.13
CA ILE A 414 -23.03 -39.77 -15.37
C ILE A 414 -23.17 -38.46 -14.55
N LYS A 415 -24.42 -38.13 -14.21
CA LYS A 415 -24.93 -36.87 -13.62
C LYS A 415 -24.46 -36.60 -12.17
N ARG A 416 -24.35 -35.30 -11.84
CA ARG A 416 -25.01 -34.64 -10.67
C ARG A 416 -25.67 -33.38 -11.26
N GLN A 417 -26.98 -33.12 -11.24
CA GLN A 417 -28.04 -33.30 -10.24
C GLN A 417 -27.91 -32.32 -9.07
N SER A 418 -28.83 -31.35 -9.05
CA SER A 418 -28.93 -30.19 -8.15
C SER A 418 -29.97 -30.42 -7.04
N SER A 419 -29.91 -29.58 -6.00
CA SER A 419 -30.99 -29.45 -4.99
C SER A 419 -30.90 -28.11 -4.27
N GLU A 420 -31.93 -27.27 -4.42
CA GLU A 420 -32.21 -26.07 -3.61
C GLU A 420 -33.61 -26.17 -2.98
N SER A 421 -33.77 -25.68 -1.74
CA SER A 421 -35.05 -25.23 -1.16
C SER A 421 -34.74 -24.32 0.07
N LEU A 422 -35.38 -23.18 0.37
CA LEU A 422 -36.79 -22.73 0.33
C LEU A 422 -37.63 -23.32 1.49
N LEU A 423 -38.27 -22.56 2.40
CA LEU A 423 -38.43 -21.09 2.62
C LEU A 423 -38.04 -20.74 4.12
N HIS A 424 -38.46 -19.71 4.88
CA HIS A 424 -39.49 -18.64 4.79
C HIS A 424 -39.15 -17.41 5.70
N SER A 425 -40.15 -16.62 6.13
CA SER A 425 -40.08 -15.31 6.80
C SER A 425 -41.17 -15.11 7.88
N GLN A 426 -41.03 -14.15 8.81
CA GLN A 426 -42.16 -13.35 9.38
C GLN A 426 -41.73 -12.14 10.27
N ARG A 427 -42.69 -11.28 10.66
CA ARG A 427 -42.57 -10.04 11.49
C ARG A 427 -43.73 -9.95 12.51
N LEU A 428 -43.59 -9.09 13.54
CA LEU A 428 -44.58 -8.31 14.36
C LEU A 428 -43.97 -8.13 15.78
N ILE A 429 -43.71 -6.95 16.41
CA ILE A 429 -44.42 -5.66 16.68
C ILE A 429 -45.08 -5.60 18.09
N GLU A 430 -44.39 -4.92 19.03
CA GLU A 430 -44.84 -3.99 20.13
C GLU A 430 -45.94 -4.38 21.17
N PRO A 431 -46.02 -3.77 22.41
CA PRO A 431 -45.87 -2.32 22.71
C PRO A 431 -45.18 -1.83 24.03
N VAL A 432 -44.49 -0.67 23.92
CA VAL A 432 -44.70 0.67 24.56
C VAL A 432 -45.13 0.84 26.05
N TRP A 433 -44.28 1.48 26.89
CA TRP A 433 -44.44 2.89 27.40
C TRP A 433 -43.30 3.32 28.37
N GLY A 434 -42.94 4.62 28.38
CA GLY A 434 -42.15 5.29 29.44
C GLY A 434 -40.97 6.14 28.93
N SER A 435 -40.89 7.43 29.31
CA SER A 435 -40.01 8.42 28.64
C SER A 435 -39.19 9.32 29.57
N THR A 436 -37.93 9.58 29.24
CA THR A 436 -37.24 10.89 29.43
C THR A 436 -35.89 10.94 28.69
N ALA A 437 -35.38 12.16 28.46
CA ALA A 437 -34.13 12.51 27.75
C ALA A 437 -34.10 12.25 26.22
N ASN A 438 -33.84 13.32 25.45
CA ASN A 438 -33.71 13.26 23.99
C ASN A 438 -32.23 13.17 23.57
N GLU A 439 -31.80 12.01 23.07
CA GLU A 439 -30.67 11.94 22.14
C GLU A 439 -31.18 12.05 20.69
N LEU A 440 -30.39 12.67 19.81
CA LEU A 440 -30.73 12.79 18.39
C LEU A 440 -30.23 11.56 17.61
N PRO A 441 -31.00 11.01 16.64
CA PRO A 441 -30.61 9.76 15.98
C PRO A 441 -29.30 9.87 15.20
N ALA A 442 -28.32 9.05 15.56
CA ALA A 442 -27.11 8.87 14.76
C ALA A 442 -27.45 8.11 13.47
N LEU A 443 -27.40 8.80 12.32
CA LEU A 443 -27.48 8.14 11.02
C LEU A 443 -26.25 7.26 10.81
N SER A 444 -26.47 5.95 10.86
CA SER A 444 -25.45 4.91 10.69
C SER A 444 -24.82 4.95 9.30
N ILE A 445 -23.66 5.61 9.17
CA ILE A 445 -22.77 5.45 8.02
C ILE A 445 -22.20 4.02 8.07
N SER A 446 -22.44 3.24 7.02
CA SER A 446 -21.86 1.90 6.87
C SER A 446 -20.33 1.95 6.89
N SER A 447 -19.71 0.94 7.50
CA SER A 447 -18.32 1.01 7.94
C SER A 447 -17.32 1.21 6.80
N ILE A 448 -16.48 2.25 6.93
CA ILE A 448 -15.16 2.29 6.28
C ILE A 448 -14.33 1.15 6.88
N THR A 449 -14.26 0.03 6.16
CA THR A 449 -13.53 -1.17 6.56
C THR A 449 -12.02 -0.93 6.46
N GLY A 450 -11.28 -1.28 7.52
CA GLY A 450 -9.83 -1.12 7.57
C GLY A 450 -9.24 -1.17 8.99
N PHE A 451 -10.00 -0.70 10.00
CA PHE A 451 -9.58 -0.77 11.40
C PHE A 451 -10.78 -1.13 12.31
N PRO A 452 -10.85 -2.36 12.86
CA PRO A 452 -11.85 -2.72 13.86
C PRO A 452 -11.51 -2.13 15.24
N GLY A 453 -12.48 -2.16 16.16
CA GLY A 453 -12.29 -1.79 17.57
C GLY A 453 -12.55 -0.32 17.90
N GLU A 454 -12.36 0.02 19.17
CA GLU A 454 -12.78 1.32 19.73
C GLU A 454 -12.03 2.51 19.11
N PHE A 455 -10.78 2.33 18.69
CA PHE A 455 -10.03 3.37 17.99
C PHE A 455 -10.67 3.73 16.63
N GLY A 456 -11.24 2.74 15.92
CA GLY A 456 -12.03 2.98 14.71
C GLY A 456 -13.28 3.81 15.00
N LEU A 457 -14.00 3.50 16.08
CA LEU A 457 -15.16 4.27 16.53
C LEU A 457 -14.78 5.70 16.96
N ARG A 458 -13.76 5.89 17.80
CA ARG A 458 -13.30 7.21 18.24
C ARG A 458 -12.76 8.04 17.07
N ARG A 459 -12.02 7.46 16.12
CA ARG A 459 -11.58 8.13 14.89
C ARG A 459 -12.78 8.52 14.01
N ASN A 460 -13.73 7.62 13.78
CA ASN A 460 -14.89 7.90 12.95
C ASN A 460 -15.83 8.91 13.61
N ALA A 461 -15.93 8.93 14.95
CA ALA A 461 -16.63 9.96 15.72
C ALA A 461 -15.92 11.31 15.64
N ALA A 462 -14.60 11.37 15.82
CA ALA A 462 -13.82 12.60 15.66
C ALA A 462 -13.86 13.15 14.22
N HIS A 463 -13.82 12.27 13.21
CA HIS A 463 -13.97 12.64 11.81
C HIS A 463 -15.41 13.10 11.50
N SER A 464 -16.43 12.44 12.05
CA SER A 464 -17.83 12.87 11.91
C SER A 464 -18.09 14.19 12.63
N ALA A 465 -17.46 14.41 13.79
CA ALA A 465 -17.48 15.68 14.50
C ALA A 465 -16.76 16.78 13.70
N PHE A 466 -15.62 16.49 13.09
CA PHE A 466 -14.92 17.40 12.17
C PHE A 466 -15.74 17.72 10.92
N LEU A 467 -16.37 16.72 10.29
CA LEU A 467 -17.24 16.92 9.13
C LEU A 467 -18.51 17.69 9.49
N ASN A 468 -19.13 17.42 10.65
CA ASN A 468 -20.28 18.17 11.13
C ASN A 468 -19.90 19.60 11.57
N LEU A 469 -18.72 19.79 12.18
CA LEU A 469 -18.18 21.11 12.52
C LEU A 469 -17.85 21.90 11.25
N ARG A 470 -17.27 21.27 10.22
CA ARG A 470 -17.04 21.87 8.89
C ARG A 470 -18.38 22.17 8.20
N LYS A 471 -19.36 21.27 8.22
CA LYS A 471 -20.69 21.45 7.61
C LYS A 471 -21.50 22.56 8.31
N ASN A 472 -21.46 22.63 9.64
CA ASN A 472 -22.12 23.68 10.42
C ASN A 472 -21.36 25.01 10.33
N GLY A 473 -20.03 24.98 10.33
CA GLY A 473 -19.17 26.14 10.07
C GLY A 473 -19.36 26.70 8.66
N MET A 474 -19.57 25.85 7.65
CA MET A 474 -19.92 26.26 6.28
C MET A 474 -21.37 26.74 6.15
N LYS A 475 -22.33 26.20 6.93
CA LYS A 475 -23.66 26.80 7.07
C LYS A 475 -23.59 28.19 7.72
N GLN A 476 -22.75 28.37 8.73
CA GLN A 476 -22.49 29.68 9.35
C GLN A 476 -21.75 30.63 8.40
N PHE A 477 -20.81 30.13 7.58
CA PHE A 477 -20.14 30.91 6.54
C PHE A 477 -21.11 31.33 5.43
N ALA A 478 -22.01 30.44 4.97
CA ALA A 478 -23.07 30.77 4.03
C ALA A 478 -24.04 31.81 4.63
N GLY A 479 -24.42 31.67 5.91
CA GLY A 479 -25.20 32.67 6.64
C GLY A 479 -24.47 34.01 6.80
N MET A 480 -23.15 33.99 7.02
CA MET A 480 -22.32 35.19 7.04
C MET A 480 -22.24 35.85 5.65
N ILE A 481 -22.06 35.06 4.59
CA ILE A 481 -22.08 35.54 3.20
C ILE A 481 -23.43 36.22 2.91
N SER A 482 -24.56 35.60 3.24
CA SER A 482 -25.88 36.25 3.13
C SER A 482 -26.01 37.53 3.98
N SER A 483 -25.41 37.59 5.17
CA SER A 483 -25.43 38.80 6.01
C SER A 483 -24.54 39.92 5.47
N ILE A 484 -23.41 39.59 4.84
CA ILE A 484 -22.45 40.51 4.21
C ILE A 484 -22.99 40.99 2.86
N MET A 485 -23.78 40.17 2.15
CA MET A 485 -24.47 40.52 0.90
C MET A 485 -25.75 41.35 1.10
N GLY A 486 -26.14 41.64 2.34
CA GLY A 486 -26.73 42.94 2.64
C GLY A 486 -28.23 43.13 2.40
N ASN A 487 -29.08 42.12 2.64
CA ASN A 487 -30.40 42.46 3.20
C ASN A 487 -31.02 41.40 4.13
N ARG A 488 -31.91 41.86 5.02
CA ARG A 488 -32.50 41.08 6.11
C ARG A 488 -33.80 40.39 5.71
N THR A 489 -33.74 39.07 5.52
CA THR A 489 -34.91 38.20 5.73
C THR A 489 -34.50 37.06 6.65
N LEU A 490 -35.12 36.98 7.84
CA LEU A 490 -34.91 35.87 8.77
C LEU A 490 -35.62 34.62 8.22
N ILE A 491 -34.85 33.65 7.72
CA ILE A 491 -35.38 32.31 7.44
C ILE A 491 -35.56 31.60 8.78
N THR A 492 -36.77 31.67 9.33
CA THR A 492 -37.20 30.87 10.48
C THR A 492 -37.27 29.37 10.11
N THR A 493 -37.03 28.51 11.08
CA THR A 493 -36.61 27.11 10.90
C THR A 493 -37.63 26.16 10.23
N ASP A 494 -38.87 26.61 9.99
CA ASP A 494 -40.02 25.74 9.71
C ASP A 494 -40.46 25.64 8.24
N GLN A 495 -39.67 26.15 7.27
CA GLN A 495 -40.02 26.12 5.84
C GLN A 495 -39.03 25.39 4.92
N VAL A 496 -38.32 24.38 5.44
CA VAL A 496 -37.59 23.40 4.62
C VAL A 496 -38.05 21.98 4.97
N GLN A 497 -39.22 21.59 4.44
CA GLN A 497 -39.62 20.18 4.42
C GLN A 497 -38.89 19.45 3.29
N THR A 498 -37.69 18.93 3.57
CA THR A 498 -37.10 17.88 2.72
C THR A 498 -37.85 16.58 2.93
N GLU A 499 -38.85 16.28 2.10
CA GLU A 499 -39.40 14.92 1.99
C GLU A 499 -38.32 13.97 1.44
N ASN A 500 -37.54 13.37 2.34
CA ASN A 500 -36.69 12.22 2.01
C ASN A 500 -37.57 10.98 1.76
N LYS A 501 -38.26 10.94 0.62
CA LYS A 501 -38.92 9.73 0.13
C LYS A 501 -37.86 8.71 -0.30
N ILE A 502 -37.45 7.88 0.65
CA ILE A 502 -36.64 6.68 0.39
C ILE A 502 -37.47 5.75 -0.51
N ILE A 503 -37.08 5.67 -1.78
CA ILE A 503 -37.63 4.67 -2.71
C ILE A 503 -37.02 3.32 -2.33
N PRO A 504 -37.81 2.28 -2.02
CA PRO A 504 -37.24 0.96 -1.71
C PRO A 504 -36.56 0.37 -2.95
N HIS A 505 -35.28 0.00 -2.83
CA HIS A 505 -34.56 -0.68 -3.91
C HIS A 505 -35.17 -2.07 -4.15
N THR A 506 -35.69 -2.31 -5.35
CA THR A 506 -36.12 -3.64 -5.79
C THR A 506 -34.92 -4.58 -5.83
N SER A 507 -35.07 -5.79 -5.27
CA SER A 507 -34.01 -6.81 -5.25
C SER A 507 -33.58 -7.21 -6.66
N ALA A 508 -32.29 -7.07 -6.98
CA ALA A 508 -31.74 -7.43 -8.28
C ALA A 508 -31.88 -8.93 -8.58
N GLN A 509 -32.43 -9.26 -9.75
CA GLN A 509 -32.25 -10.58 -10.36
C GLN A 509 -30.88 -10.64 -11.03
N ARG A 510 -30.21 -11.80 -10.93
CA ARG A 510 -29.05 -12.09 -11.77
C ARG A 510 -29.49 -12.24 -13.22
N VAL A 511 -28.69 -11.70 -14.14
CA VAL A 511 -28.66 -12.10 -15.55
C VAL A 511 -27.22 -12.54 -15.84
N ASP A 512 -27.07 -13.71 -16.46
CA ASP A 512 -25.75 -14.29 -16.74
C ASP A 512 -24.99 -13.54 -17.85
N ALA A 513 -23.67 -13.68 -17.84
CA ALA A 513 -22.79 -12.95 -18.73
C ALA A 513 -22.81 -13.49 -20.18
N GLN A 514 -23.48 -12.78 -21.08
CA GLN A 514 -23.15 -12.74 -22.50
C GLN A 514 -23.07 -11.27 -22.97
N ALA A 515 -22.19 -11.00 -23.93
CA ALA A 515 -21.96 -9.65 -24.44
C ALA A 515 -23.07 -9.26 -25.45
N GLU A 516 -24.21 -8.80 -24.94
CA GLU A 516 -25.23 -8.18 -25.80
C GLU A 516 -24.72 -6.85 -26.38
N HIS A 517 -24.91 -6.66 -27.68
CA HIS A 517 -24.74 -5.35 -28.32
C HIS A 517 -25.79 -4.37 -27.78
N LYS A 518 -25.42 -3.57 -26.78
CA LYS A 518 -26.22 -2.42 -26.34
C LYS A 518 -26.52 -1.52 -27.55
N ALA A 519 -27.75 -0.98 -27.60
CA ALA A 519 -28.06 0.09 -28.53
C ALA A 519 -27.16 1.31 -28.23
N VAL A 520 -26.33 1.67 -29.20
CA VAL A 520 -25.52 2.90 -29.15
C VAL A 520 -26.40 4.06 -29.61
N ILE A 521 -26.40 5.14 -28.84
CA ILE A 521 -27.15 6.37 -29.16
C ILE A 521 -26.28 7.33 -29.96
N PHE A 522 -25.03 7.50 -29.53
CA PHE A 522 -23.98 8.25 -30.23
C PHE A 522 -22.69 7.41 -30.20
N ASP A 523 -22.07 7.19 -31.35
CA ASP A 523 -20.81 6.46 -31.48
C ASP A 523 -19.57 7.37 -31.41
N TYR A 524 -18.38 6.83 -31.71
CA TYR A 524 -17.13 7.59 -31.65
C TYR A 524 -17.03 8.72 -32.68
N GLN A 525 -17.61 8.55 -33.87
CA GLN A 525 -17.65 9.60 -34.90
C GLN A 525 -18.65 10.69 -34.50
N ASP A 526 -19.81 10.32 -33.94
CA ASP A 526 -20.77 11.27 -33.38
C ASP A 526 -20.13 12.14 -32.27
N LEU A 527 -19.42 11.49 -31.34
CA LEU A 527 -18.75 12.18 -30.23
C LEU A 527 -17.57 13.05 -30.70
N LYS A 528 -16.90 12.66 -31.79
CA LYS A 528 -15.85 13.45 -32.45
C LYS A 528 -16.39 14.66 -33.19
N GLU A 529 -17.53 14.52 -33.88
CA GLU A 529 -18.25 15.61 -34.53
C GLU A 529 -18.82 16.59 -33.48
N ILE A 530 -19.27 16.10 -32.31
CA ILE A 530 -19.59 16.96 -31.17
C ILE A 530 -18.35 17.69 -30.63
N ALA A 531 -17.19 17.05 -30.55
CA ALA A 531 -15.97 17.66 -30.01
C ALA A 531 -15.41 18.81 -30.87
N GLY A 532 -15.52 18.74 -32.21
CA GLY A 532 -14.90 19.73 -33.11
C GLY A 532 -15.64 20.09 -34.41
N GLY A 533 -16.80 19.49 -34.68
CA GLY A 533 -17.63 19.70 -35.87
C GLY A 533 -18.98 20.36 -35.56
N SER A 534 -20.04 19.93 -36.23
CA SER A 534 -21.40 20.49 -36.07
C SER A 534 -22.22 19.70 -35.04
N ILE A 535 -22.66 20.39 -33.97
CA ILE A 535 -23.58 19.84 -32.96
C ILE A 535 -24.88 19.37 -33.63
N ALA A 536 -25.39 20.14 -34.61
CA ALA A 536 -26.62 19.82 -35.31
C ALA A 536 -26.53 18.61 -36.25
N SER A 537 -25.32 18.16 -36.62
CA SER A 537 -25.09 16.90 -37.33
C SER A 537 -25.51 15.70 -36.49
N VAL A 538 -25.39 15.80 -35.17
CA VAL A 538 -25.50 14.69 -34.21
C VAL A 538 -26.75 14.81 -33.33
N PHE A 539 -26.96 15.98 -32.70
CA PHE A 539 -28.16 16.24 -31.90
C PHE A 539 -29.40 16.57 -32.75
N GLY A 540 -29.21 16.89 -34.03
CA GLY A 540 -30.29 17.14 -34.99
C GLY A 540 -30.54 18.62 -35.30
N ALA A 541 -31.43 18.86 -36.27
CA ALA A 541 -31.59 20.16 -36.94
C ALA A 541 -32.00 21.32 -36.01
N ASP A 542 -32.71 21.06 -34.91
CA ASP A 542 -33.12 22.08 -33.93
C ASP A 542 -31.91 22.76 -33.26
N TYR A 543 -30.78 22.04 -33.13
CA TYR A 543 -29.55 22.52 -32.51
C TYR A 543 -28.70 23.43 -33.42
N LYS A 544 -29.11 23.64 -34.68
CA LYS A 544 -28.34 24.35 -35.72
C LYS A 544 -27.96 25.80 -35.40
N ALA A 545 -28.62 26.44 -34.43
CA ALA A 545 -28.20 27.75 -33.95
C ALA A 545 -26.86 27.70 -33.18
N ILE A 546 -26.56 26.59 -32.49
CA ILE A 546 -25.35 26.45 -31.65
C ILE A 546 -24.08 26.54 -32.49
N ASP A 547 -24.09 25.96 -33.69
CA ASP A 547 -22.96 25.98 -34.63
C ASP A 547 -22.68 27.37 -35.25
N SER A 548 -23.49 28.39 -34.90
CA SER A 548 -23.25 29.79 -35.25
C SER A 548 -22.69 30.65 -34.11
N TYR A 549 -22.62 30.11 -32.87
CA TYR A 549 -22.14 30.85 -31.71
C TYR A 549 -20.60 30.86 -31.65
N SER A 550 -20.02 31.94 -31.12
CA SER A 550 -18.57 32.12 -30.98
C SER A 550 -17.92 31.15 -30.00
N ARG A 551 -18.70 30.65 -29.04
CA ARG A 551 -18.36 29.59 -28.08
C ARG A 551 -19.60 28.73 -27.83
N CYS A 552 -19.39 27.44 -27.61
CA CYS A 552 -20.41 26.49 -27.19
C CYS A 552 -19.76 25.36 -26.38
N VAL A 553 -20.57 24.57 -25.67
CA VAL A 553 -20.12 23.39 -24.94
C VAL A 553 -19.61 22.33 -25.92
N ARG A 554 -18.45 21.75 -25.61
CA ARG A 554 -17.77 20.74 -26.42
C ARG A 554 -17.16 19.68 -25.53
N LEU A 555 -17.10 18.45 -26.03
CA LEU A 555 -16.20 17.43 -25.49
C LEU A 555 -14.75 17.75 -25.91
N PRO A 556 -13.73 17.31 -25.15
CA PRO A 556 -12.34 17.44 -25.58
C PRO A 556 -12.08 16.66 -26.88
N MET A 557 -11.34 17.24 -27.82
CA MET A 557 -10.93 16.57 -29.05
C MET A 557 -9.81 15.54 -28.81
N GLU A 558 -9.60 14.64 -29.78
CA GLU A 558 -8.40 13.78 -29.86
C GLU A 558 -7.10 14.60 -29.63
N PRO A 559 -6.14 14.10 -28.82
CA PRO A 559 -6.06 12.78 -28.20
C PRO A 559 -6.75 12.66 -26.83
N TYR A 560 -7.55 13.66 -26.43
CA TYR A 560 -8.26 13.75 -25.14
C TYR A 560 -9.76 13.43 -25.25
N LEU A 561 -10.24 12.94 -26.39
CA LEU A 561 -11.60 12.39 -26.54
C LEU A 561 -11.69 11.04 -25.80
N LEU A 562 -11.77 11.12 -24.47
CA LEU A 562 -11.72 10.00 -23.53
C LEU A 562 -13.11 9.35 -23.30
N VAL A 563 -13.90 9.25 -24.37
CA VAL A 563 -15.21 8.59 -24.43
C VAL A 563 -15.39 7.92 -25.80
N SER A 564 -15.88 6.68 -25.80
CA SER A 564 -16.02 5.83 -27.00
C SER A 564 -17.45 5.79 -27.55
N ARG A 565 -18.46 5.89 -26.69
CA ARG A 565 -19.89 5.82 -27.07
C ARG A 565 -20.83 6.26 -25.94
N VAL A 566 -22.06 6.62 -26.31
CA VAL A 566 -23.21 6.81 -25.42
C VAL A 566 -24.16 5.62 -25.55
N THR A 567 -24.56 5.03 -24.43
CA THR A 567 -25.42 3.81 -24.38
C THR A 567 -26.77 4.04 -23.70
N LYS A 568 -26.92 5.14 -22.96
CA LYS A 568 -28.22 5.66 -22.47
C LYS A 568 -28.16 7.18 -22.42
N LEU A 569 -29.30 7.82 -22.65
CA LEU A 569 -29.49 9.26 -22.52
C LEU A 569 -30.96 9.50 -22.13
N ASP A 570 -31.17 10.20 -21.01
CA ASP A 570 -32.49 10.65 -20.57
C ASP A 570 -32.40 12.15 -20.26
N GLY A 571 -33.11 12.94 -21.06
CA GLY A 571 -33.02 14.39 -21.11
C GLY A 571 -33.69 14.91 -22.38
N LYS A 572 -33.97 16.20 -22.44
CA LYS A 572 -34.68 16.81 -23.57
C LYS A 572 -34.35 18.30 -23.72
N LEU A 573 -34.22 18.74 -24.96
CA LEU A 573 -33.97 20.14 -25.33
C LEU A 573 -34.96 21.10 -24.63
N GLY A 574 -34.42 22.07 -23.88
CA GLY A 574 -35.16 23.08 -23.14
C GLY A 574 -35.71 22.63 -21.79
N GLU A 575 -35.55 21.37 -21.39
CA GLU A 575 -36.07 20.84 -20.12
C GLU A 575 -34.96 20.63 -19.08
N PHE A 576 -34.53 21.71 -18.42
CA PHE A 576 -33.61 21.70 -17.28
C PHE A 576 -34.25 21.05 -16.04
N LYS A 577 -34.31 19.72 -16.06
CA LYS A 577 -34.88 18.81 -15.04
C LYS A 577 -33.88 17.69 -14.74
N PRO A 578 -34.04 16.92 -13.64
CA PRO A 578 -33.17 15.78 -13.36
C PRO A 578 -33.03 14.88 -14.60
N SER A 579 -31.80 14.66 -15.05
CA SER A 579 -31.46 14.08 -16.36
C SER A 579 -30.20 13.21 -16.24
N THR A 580 -30.03 12.20 -17.09
CA THR A 580 -28.93 11.23 -16.99
C THR A 580 -28.30 10.88 -18.34
N VAL A 581 -27.06 10.44 -18.32
CA VAL A 581 -26.36 9.85 -19.47
C VAL A 581 -25.51 8.66 -19.01
N THR A 582 -25.44 7.61 -19.83
CA THR A 582 -24.50 6.49 -19.60
C THR A 582 -23.52 6.41 -20.76
N THR A 583 -22.25 6.65 -20.48
CA THR A 583 -21.17 6.62 -21.47
C THR A 583 -20.20 5.48 -21.20
N GLU A 584 -19.50 5.05 -22.25
CA GLU A 584 -18.43 4.05 -22.15
C GLU A 584 -17.16 4.57 -22.82
N TYR A 585 -16.01 4.23 -22.25
CA TYR A 585 -14.68 4.47 -22.81
C TYR A 585 -13.86 3.19 -22.80
N ASP A 586 -13.45 2.72 -23.98
CA ASP A 586 -12.55 1.58 -24.15
C ASP A 586 -11.11 2.06 -24.05
N ILE A 587 -10.38 1.63 -23.01
CA ILE A 587 -9.00 2.05 -22.78
C ILE A 587 -8.09 1.37 -23.82
N PRO A 588 -7.44 2.10 -24.74
CA PRO A 588 -6.64 1.48 -25.78
C PRO A 588 -5.42 0.76 -25.20
N ASN A 589 -5.08 -0.39 -25.77
CA ASN A 589 -3.83 -1.09 -25.46
C ASN A 589 -2.64 -0.20 -25.86
N LYS A 590 -1.70 -0.01 -24.94
CA LYS A 590 -0.54 0.90 -25.04
C LYS A 590 -0.92 2.35 -25.37
N ALA A 591 -1.99 2.87 -24.77
CA ALA A 591 -2.33 4.28 -24.92
C ALA A 591 -1.22 5.20 -24.37
N TRP A 592 -0.92 6.29 -25.07
CA TRP A 592 0.18 7.22 -24.79
C TRP A 592 0.24 7.80 -23.36
N TYR A 593 -0.86 7.70 -22.60
CA TYR A 593 -1.01 8.20 -21.24
C TYR A 593 -0.82 7.12 -20.15
N THR A 594 -0.78 5.82 -20.48
CA THR A 594 -0.72 4.76 -19.48
C THR A 594 0.66 4.62 -18.85
N THR A 595 0.72 3.96 -17.69
CA THR A 595 1.97 3.60 -17.02
C THR A 595 1.80 2.23 -16.39
N ASP A 596 2.72 1.31 -16.68
CA ASP A 596 2.68 -0.11 -16.28
C ASP A 596 1.30 -0.77 -16.51
N GLY A 597 0.66 -0.45 -17.64
CA GLY A 597 -0.64 -0.99 -18.06
C GLY A 597 -1.88 -0.38 -17.39
N HIS A 598 -1.73 0.66 -16.55
CA HIS A 598 -2.82 1.35 -15.88
C HIS A 598 -3.03 2.75 -16.43
N ILE A 599 -4.25 3.28 -16.35
CA ILE A 599 -4.53 4.69 -16.61
C ILE A 599 -4.15 5.55 -15.39
N PRO A 600 -3.64 6.78 -15.58
CA PRO A 600 -3.47 7.71 -14.47
C PRO A 600 -4.84 8.20 -13.99
N TRP A 601 -4.97 8.47 -12.69
CA TRP A 601 -6.25 8.90 -12.08
C TRP A 601 -6.90 10.09 -12.79
N ALA A 602 -6.12 11.00 -13.38
CA ALA A 602 -6.63 12.12 -14.14
C ALA A 602 -7.44 11.66 -15.36
N VAL A 603 -6.98 10.66 -16.12
CA VAL A 603 -7.75 10.10 -17.26
C VAL A 603 -9.06 9.45 -16.76
N ALA A 604 -9.05 8.82 -15.59
CA ALA A 604 -10.26 8.29 -14.93
C ALA A 604 -11.23 9.37 -14.42
N VAL A 605 -10.80 10.64 -14.33
CA VAL A 605 -11.68 11.78 -14.00
C VAL A 605 -12.16 12.45 -15.28
N GLU A 606 -11.27 12.72 -16.24
CA GLU A 606 -11.60 13.37 -17.51
C GLU A 606 -12.58 12.54 -18.35
N SER A 607 -12.49 11.19 -18.35
CA SER A 607 -13.50 10.30 -18.97
C SER A 607 -14.91 10.47 -18.39
N GLY A 608 -15.07 11.08 -17.20
CA GLY A 608 -16.35 11.35 -16.57
C GLY A 608 -17.05 12.64 -17.04
N GLN A 609 -16.41 13.48 -17.84
CA GLN A 609 -16.89 14.83 -18.25
C GLN A 609 -18.08 14.84 -19.23
N CYS A 610 -18.84 13.76 -19.35
CA CYS A 610 -20.04 13.73 -20.20
C CYS A 610 -21.26 14.41 -19.53
N ASP A 611 -21.09 15.05 -18.37
CA ASP A 611 -21.99 16.11 -17.90
C ASP A 611 -22.04 17.28 -18.91
N LEU A 612 -20.92 17.61 -19.56
CA LEU A 612 -20.83 18.59 -20.64
C LEU A 612 -21.73 18.20 -21.83
N LEU A 613 -21.64 16.95 -22.27
CA LEU A 613 -22.48 16.41 -23.35
C LEU A 613 -23.97 16.53 -22.99
N LEU A 614 -24.33 16.11 -21.77
CA LEU A 614 -25.71 16.14 -21.30
C LEU A 614 -26.26 17.56 -21.17
N ILE A 615 -25.50 18.51 -20.60
CA ILE A 615 -25.98 19.89 -20.42
C ILE A 615 -26.10 20.66 -21.75
N SER A 616 -25.25 20.35 -22.74
CA SER A 616 -25.41 20.83 -24.11
C SER A 616 -26.66 20.26 -24.78
N TYR A 617 -26.93 18.96 -24.61
CA TYR A 617 -28.14 18.30 -25.12
C TYR A 617 -29.43 18.84 -24.47
N LEU A 618 -29.40 19.26 -23.20
CA LEU A 618 -30.50 19.99 -22.58
C LEU A 618 -30.67 21.42 -23.13
N GLY A 619 -29.69 21.94 -23.87
CA GLY A 619 -29.77 23.21 -24.60
C GLY A 619 -29.15 24.42 -23.92
N ILE A 620 -28.18 24.25 -23.01
CA ILE A 620 -27.57 25.38 -22.28
C ILE A 620 -26.92 26.42 -23.21
N ASP A 621 -26.44 25.98 -24.37
CA ASP A 621 -25.86 26.84 -25.40
C ASP A 621 -26.84 27.89 -25.95
N PHE A 622 -28.14 27.61 -25.96
CA PHE A 622 -29.16 28.59 -26.36
C PHE A 622 -29.35 29.72 -25.35
N GLU A 623 -29.00 29.49 -24.07
CA GLU A 623 -28.95 30.54 -23.06
C GLU A 623 -27.59 31.26 -23.07
N CYS A 624 -26.50 30.52 -23.31
CA CYS A 624 -25.13 31.04 -23.25
C CYS A 624 -24.71 31.83 -24.50
N LYS A 625 -25.16 31.44 -25.70
CA LYS A 625 -24.96 32.14 -27.00
C LYS A 625 -23.52 32.54 -27.36
N GLY A 626 -22.53 31.89 -26.76
CA GLY A 626 -21.12 32.26 -26.87
C GLY A 626 -20.64 33.35 -25.91
N GLU A 627 -21.51 33.92 -25.08
CA GLU A 627 -21.20 34.93 -24.06
C GLU A 627 -20.72 34.32 -22.73
N LYS A 628 -20.97 33.02 -22.50
CA LYS A 628 -20.65 32.32 -21.25
C LYS A 628 -19.93 31.00 -21.48
N VAL A 629 -19.11 30.59 -20.51
CA VAL A 629 -18.32 29.35 -20.53
C VAL A 629 -18.53 28.52 -19.26
N TYR A 630 -18.31 27.21 -19.37
CA TYR A 630 -18.41 26.24 -18.27
C TYR A 630 -17.33 26.46 -17.21
N ARG A 631 -17.69 26.25 -15.94
CA ARG A 631 -16.75 26.14 -14.82
C ARG A 631 -17.25 25.14 -13.79
N LEU A 632 -16.42 24.12 -13.50
CA LEU A 632 -16.56 23.28 -12.31
C LEU A 632 -16.16 24.09 -11.06
N LEU A 633 -16.96 23.99 -9.99
CA LEU A 633 -16.84 24.81 -8.77
C LEU A 633 -16.46 23.98 -7.54
N ASP A 634 -17.07 22.81 -7.36
CA ASP A 634 -16.80 21.88 -6.26
C ASP A 634 -17.15 20.44 -6.69
N CYS A 635 -16.47 19.46 -6.11
CA CYS A 635 -16.81 18.03 -6.20
C CYS A 635 -16.07 17.20 -5.14
N THR A 636 -16.53 15.98 -4.88
CA THR A 636 -15.89 15.01 -3.99
C THR A 636 -15.65 13.70 -4.74
N LEU A 637 -14.42 13.48 -5.20
CA LEU A 637 -14.02 12.21 -5.83
C LEU A 637 -13.70 11.16 -4.76
N THR A 638 -14.28 9.97 -4.91
CA THR A 638 -13.99 8.79 -4.09
C THR A 638 -13.48 7.66 -4.98
N PHE A 639 -12.17 7.41 -4.91
CA PHE A 639 -11.56 6.21 -5.49
C PHE A 639 -11.89 5.01 -4.59
N LEU A 640 -12.41 3.94 -5.19
CA LEU A 640 -12.94 2.78 -4.47
C LEU A 640 -12.08 1.53 -4.65
N ASP A 641 -11.20 1.51 -5.66
CA ASP A 641 -10.38 0.37 -6.03
C ASP A 641 -9.12 0.81 -6.81
N ASP A 642 -8.36 -0.15 -7.36
CA ASP A 642 -7.21 0.12 -8.23
C ASP A 642 -7.62 0.85 -9.52
N MET A 643 -6.65 1.51 -10.16
CA MET A 643 -6.91 2.22 -11.41
C MET A 643 -7.16 1.24 -12.58
N PRO A 644 -8.11 1.54 -13.48
CA PRO A 644 -8.40 0.75 -14.66
C PRO A 644 -7.20 0.49 -15.57
N ARG A 645 -7.22 -0.64 -16.27
CA ARG A 645 -6.12 -1.13 -17.11
C ARG A 645 -6.40 -1.02 -18.61
N GLU A 646 -5.32 -1.11 -19.38
CA GLU A 646 -5.36 -1.28 -20.83
C GLU A 646 -6.26 -2.44 -21.26
N GLY A 647 -7.13 -2.19 -22.24
CA GLY A 647 -8.10 -3.17 -22.75
C GLY A 647 -9.38 -3.31 -21.92
N GLU A 648 -9.51 -2.61 -20.78
CA GLU A 648 -10.77 -2.54 -20.03
C GLU A 648 -11.69 -1.42 -20.57
N THR A 649 -13.00 -1.63 -20.44
CA THR A 649 -14.01 -0.59 -20.73
C THR A 649 -14.46 0.05 -19.43
N LEU A 650 -14.28 1.36 -19.32
CA LEU A 650 -14.91 2.18 -18.29
C LEU A 650 -16.34 2.52 -18.69
N ARG A 651 -17.24 2.52 -17.71
CA ARG A 651 -18.66 2.81 -17.90
C ARG A 651 -19.12 3.80 -16.84
N TYR A 652 -19.49 5.00 -17.25
CA TYR A 652 -19.94 6.08 -16.36
C TYR A 652 -21.47 6.17 -16.40
N GLU A 653 -22.10 6.17 -15.23
CA GLU A 653 -23.50 6.56 -15.04
C GLU A 653 -23.50 7.97 -14.42
N ILE A 654 -23.86 8.98 -15.22
CA ILE A 654 -23.77 10.41 -14.87
C ILE A 654 -25.19 10.97 -14.71
N SER A 655 -25.44 11.67 -13.61
CA SER A 655 -26.75 12.24 -13.29
C SER A 655 -26.62 13.73 -12.96
N ILE A 656 -27.29 14.59 -13.72
CA ILE A 656 -27.56 15.99 -13.31
C ILE A 656 -28.84 15.96 -12.48
N ASN A 657 -28.70 16.24 -11.18
CA ASN A 657 -29.74 16.04 -10.17
C ASN A 657 -30.64 17.26 -9.98
N SER A 658 -30.12 18.46 -10.15
CA SER A 658 -30.88 19.70 -9.96
C SER A 658 -30.19 20.92 -10.58
N PHE A 659 -30.97 21.99 -10.72
CA PHE A 659 -30.54 23.27 -11.27
C PHE A 659 -30.86 24.40 -10.30
N ALA A 660 -30.00 25.40 -10.24
CA ALA A 660 -30.25 26.66 -9.56
C ALA A 660 -29.87 27.83 -10.48
N ARG A 661 -30.62 28.93 -10.41
CA ARG A 661 -30.32 30.16 -11.14
C ARG A 661 -30.02 31.27 -10.14
N HIS A 662 -28.92 31.99 -10.36
CA HIS A 662 -28.57 33.20 -9.62
C HIS A 662 -28.26 34.29 -10.64
N ASP A 663 -28.93 35.44 -10.53
CA ASP A 663 -28.94 36.49 -11.55
C ASP A 663 -29.21 35.93 -12.96
N GLN A 664 -28.23 35.96 -13.86
CA GLN A 664 -28.32 35.41 -15.22
C GLN A 664 -27.59 34.07 -15.40
N ASN A 665 -27.01 33.50 -14.35
CA ASN A 665 -26.11 32.35 -14.44
C ASN A 665 -26.82 31.08 -13.96
N LEU A 666 -26.70 30.00 -14.76
CA LEU A 666 -27.20 28.67 -14.40
C LEU A 666 -26.09 27.90 -13.68
N LEU A 667 -26.42 27.37 -12.51
CA LEU A 667 -25.68 26.33 -11.82
C LEU A 667 -26.43 25.00 -11.96
N PHE A 668 -25.68 23.90 -12.04
CA PHE A 668 -26.23 22.55 -11.98
C PHE A 668 -25.42 21.66 -11.03
N PHE A 669 -26.13 20.74 -10.38
CA PHE A 669 -25.57 19.84 -9.39
C PHE A 669 -25.65 18.41 -9.91
N PHE A 670 -24.55 17.67 -9.85
CA PHE A 670 -24.40 16.37 -10.51
C PHE A 670 -23.53 15.39 -9.73
N ASN A 671 -23.65 14.12 -10.07
CA ASN A 671 -22.80 13.04 -9.58
C ASN A 671 -22.52 12.06 -10.71
N TYR A 672 -21.51 11.21 -10.55
CA TYR A 672 -21.34 10.05 -11.41
C TYR A 672 -20.79 8.83 -10.67
N GLU A 673 -21.12 7.65 -11.17
CA GLU A 673 -20.54 6.37 -10.74
C GLU A 673 -19.83 5.73 -11.93
N CYS A 674 -18.59 5.27 -11.73
CA CYS A 674 -17.73 4.70 -12.76
C CYS A 674 -17.45 3.22 -12.46
N PHE A 675 -17.69 2.37 -13.47
CA PHE A 675 -17.57 0.92 -13.36
C PHE A 675 -16.59 0.34 -14.38
N VAL A 676 -15.88 -0.72 -13.97
CA VAL A 676 -15.23 -1.69 -14.86
C VAL A 676 -16.04 -2.99 -14.77
N GLY A 677 -16.71 -3.35 -15.87
CA GLY A 677 -17.72 -4.41 -15.85
C GLY A 677 -18.82 -4.12 -14.81
N ASN A 678 -18.90 -4.97 -13.78
CA ASN A 678 -19.85 -4.85 -12.66
C ASN A 678 -19.23 -4.20 -11.40
N LYS A 679 -17.95 -3.85 -11.41
CA LYS A 679 -17.20 -3.34 -10.25
C LYS A 679 -17.12 -1.82 -10.29
N MET A 680 -17.62 -1.11 -9.28
CA MET A 680 -17.44 0.33 -9.17
C MET A 680 -16.01 0.65 -8.72
N VAL A 681 -15.30 1.51 -9.46
CA VAL A 681 -13.87 1.83 -9.24
C VAL A 681 -13.66 3.28 -8.78
N LEU A 682 -14.56 4.18 -9.16
CA LEU A 682 -14.54 5.59 -8.85
C LEU A 682 -15.98 6.11 -8.80
N ARG A 683 -16.27 7.08 -7.93
CA ARG A 683 -17.45 7.92 -8.05
C ARG A 683 -17.15 9.38 -7.73
N MET A 684 -18.00 10.29 -8.18
CA MET A 684 -17.96 11.70 -7.84
C MET A 684 -19.27 12.11 -7.17
N ASP A 685 -19.18 12.51 -5.90
CA ASP A 685 -20.27 13.06 -5.09
C ASP A 685 -20.23 14.60 -5.11
N ASN A 686 -21.36 15.26 -4.83
CA ASN A 686 -21.46 16.72 -4.63
C ASN A 686 -20.93 17.61 -5.79
N GLY A 687 -20.94 17.12 -7.04
CA GLY A 687 -20.51 17.92 -8.19
C GLY A 687 -21.36 19.18 -8.35
N CYS A 688 -20.70 20.32 -8.53
CA CYS A 688 -21.34 21.61 -8.76
C CYS A 688 -20.59 22.35 -9.87
N ALA A 689 -21.29 22.68 -10.96
CA ALA A 689 -20.75 23.43 -12.09
C ALA A 689 -21.74 24.51 -12.53
N GLY A 690 -21.29 25.45 -13.37
CA GLY A 690 -22.15 26.49 -13.91
C GLY A 690 -21.55 27.24 -15.09
N PHE A 691 -22.33 28.17 -15.63
CA PHE A 691 -21.98 28.97 -16.81
C PHE A 691 -21.82 30.44 -16.46
N PHE A 692 -20.67 31.00 -16.81
CA PHE A 692 -20.20 32.32 -16.38
C PHE A 692 -19.70 33.14 -17.55
N SER A 693 -19.97 34.45 -17.55
CA SER A 693 -19.39 35.39 -18.51
C SER A 693 -17.91 35.65 -18.22
N ASP A 694 -17.18 36.22 -19.18
CA ASP A 694 -15.78 36.61 -18.97
C ASP A 694 -15.63 37.64 -17.83
N ASP A 695 -16.61 38.52 -17.65
CA ASP A 695 -16.67 39.47 -16.52
C ASP A 695 -16.91 38.77 -15.18
N ASP A 696 -17.81 37.78 -15.11
CA ASP A 696 -18.02 36.97 -13.89
C ASP A 696 -16.72 36.28 -13.46
N LEU A 697 -15.96 35.76 -14.44
CA LEU A 697 -14.69 35.08 -14.20
C LEU A 697 -13.59 36.06 -13.77
N ALA A 698 -13.53 37.26 -14.38
CA ALA A 698 -12.58 38.31 -14.01
C ALA A 698 -12.81 38.86 -12.59
N HIS A 699 -14.06 38.92 -12.12
CA HIS A 699 -14.40 39.30 -10.74
C HIS A 699 -14.25 38.14 -9.74
N GLY A 700 -13.94 36.92 -10.21
CA GLY A 700 -13.71 35.75 -9.37
C GLY A 700 -12.48 35.92 -8.48
N LYS A 701 -12.68 36.04 -7.16
CA LYS A 701 -11.65 36.34 -6.13
C LYS A 701 -10.52 35.29 -5.98
N GLY A 702 -10.49 34.25 -6.80
CA GLY A 702 -9.48 33.19 -6.77
C GLY A 702 -9.39 32.48 -5.42
N VAL A 703 -8.17 32.19 -4.98
CA VAL A 703 -7.89 31.67 -3.63
C VAL A 703 -7.96 32.83 -2.63
N ILE A 704 -9.06 32.91 -1.89
CA ILE A 704 -9.30 33.98 -0.90
C ILE A 704 -8.47 33.70 0.36
N HIS A 705 -7.32 34.36 0.50
CA HIS A 705 -6.52 34.33 1.73
C HIS A 705 -7.06 35.31 2.79
N THR A 706 -7.33 34.79 3.99
CA THR A 706 -7.70 35.56 5.17
C THR A 706 -6.60 36.54 5.60
N GLU A 707 -6.94 37.56 6.38
CA GLU A 707 -5.92 38.45 6.98
C GLU A 707 -4.89 37.69 7.81
N GLN A 708 -5.30 36.59 8.47
CA GLN A 708 -4.41 35.79 9.31
C GLN A 708 -3.39 35.03 8.46
N GLU A 709 -3.81 34.42 7.35
CA GLU A 709 -2.89 33.82 6.37
C GLU A 709 -1.99 34.86 5.72
N GLN A 710 -2.48 36.07 5.43
CA GLN A 710 -1.65 37.15 4.88
C GLN A 710 -0.64 37.70 5.89
N LYS A 711 -0.99 37.77 7.19
CA LYS A 711 -0.07 38.11 8.27
C LYS A 711 0.98 37.00 8.45
N LEU A 712 0.57 35.73 8.45
CA LEU A 712 1.49 34.58 8.45
C LEU A 712 2.44 34.61 7.24
N LYS A 713 1.93 34.79 6.02
CA LYS A 713 2.72 34.86 4.78
C LYS A 713 3.70 36.04 4.72
N LYS A 714 3.42 37.14 5.44
CA LYS A 714 4.34 38.28 5.62
C LYS A 714 5.40 38.04 6.70
N ASN A 715 5.05 37.27 7.73
CA ASN A 715 5.91 36.99 8.88
C ASN A 715 6.68 35.66 8.76
N VAL A 716 6.40 34.86 7.73
CA VAL A 716 7.18 33.67 7.38
C VAL A 716 8.58 34.09 6.98
N GLU A 717 9.55 33.64 7.78
CA GLU A 717 10.97 33.72 7.44
C GLU A 717 11.21 32.84 6.20
N LYS A 718 11.79 33.43 5.14
CA LYS A 718 12.02 32.73 3.88
C LYS A 718 13.21 31.79 4.02
N LEU A 719 12.94 30.54 4.37
CA LEU A 719 13.90 29.44 4.32
C LEU A 719 14.44 29.30 2.88
N HIS A 720 15.66 29.76 2.65
CA HIS A 720 16.37 29.54 1.40
C HIS A 720 16.93 28.12 1.37
N PHE A 721 16.23 27.24 0.65
CA PHE A 721 16.73 25.92 0.30
C PHE A 721 17.64 26.03 -0.94
N PRO A 722 18.93 25.65 -0.85
CA PRO A 722 19.75 25.43 -2.04
C PRO A 722 19.16 24.24 -2.81
N GLN A 723 18.77 24.46 -4.06
CA GLN A 723 18.21 23.39 -4.88
C GLN A 723 19.23 22.28 -5.10
N LEU A 724 18.85 21.03 -4.81
CA LEU A 724 19.74 19.86 -4.92
C LEU A 724 20.14 19.53 -6.37
N LEU A 725 19.34 19.99 -7.33
CA LEU A 725 19.60 19.94 -8.77
C LEU A 725 19.22 21.31 -9.35
N ASN A 726 20.10 21.90 -10.14
CA ASN A 726 19.92 23.22 -10.74
C ASN A 726 19.27 23.11 -12.11
N CYS A 727 18.02 23.56 -12.23
CA CYS A 727 17.39 23.76 -13.53
C CYS A 727 17.77 25.16 -14.05
N PRO A 728 18.60 25.30 -15.11
CA PRO A 728 19.12 26.59 -15.55
C PRO A 728 18.07 27.45 -16.27
N ILE A 729 16.88 26.90 -16.56
CA ILE A 729 15.77 27.56 -17.22
C ILE A 729 14.51 27.53 -16.33
N SER A 730 13.81 28.66 -16.27
CA SER A 730 12.53 28.82 -15.56
C SER A 730 11.32 28.77 -16.49
N SER A 731 11.52 28.31 -17.73
CA SER A 731 10.51 28.27 -18.81
C SER A 731 10.90 27.19 -19.80
N PHE A 732 9.95 26.31 -20.14
CA PHE A 732 10.18 25.14 -21.00
C PHE A 732 9.45 25.29 -22.33
N THR A 733 10.12 24.94 -23.42
CA THR A 733 9.51 24.80 -24.74
C THR A 733 8.75 23.47 -24.86
N ARG A 734 7.96 23.32 -25.93
CA ARG A 734 7.32 22.04 -26.27
C ARG A 734 8.33 20.92 -26.54
N SER A 735 9.55 21.24 -26.98
CA SER A 735 10.60 20.23 -27.20
C SER A 735 11.08 19.65 -25.87
N ASP A 736 11.41 20.54 -24.94
CA ASP A 736 11.91 20.22 -23.60
C ASP A 736 10.91 19.31 -22.86
N LEU A 737 9.61 19.63 -22.91
CA LEU A 737 8.56 18.81 -22.30
C LEU A 737 8.34 17.45 -22.99
N LEU A 738 8.73 17.31 -24.27
CA LEU A 738 8.76 16.02 -24.96
C LEU A 738 9.96 15.17 -24.54
N GLU A 739 11.10 15.77 -24.17
CA GLU A 739 12.24 15.05 -23.60
C GLU A 739 11.86 14.35 -22.27
N ILE A 740 11.10 15.02 -21.38
CA ILE A 740 10.52 14.35 -20.19
C ILE A 740 9.69 13.14 -20.62
N SER A 741 8.84 13.30 -21.63
CA SER A 741 7.91 12.27 -22.09
C SER A 741 8.65 11.06 -22.68
N ALA A 742 9.77 11.29 -23.36
CA ALA A 742 10.68 10.24 -23.86
C ALA A 742 11.50 9.53 -22.75
N GLY A 743 11.40 9.98 -21.50
CA GLY A 743 12.22 9.49 -20.38
C GLY A 743 13.62 10.11 -20.33
N ASN A 744 13.82 11.28 -20.94
CA ASN A 744 15.03 12.10 -20.89
C ASN A 744 14.81 13.39 -20.06
N PRO A 745 14.80 13.31 -18.73
CA PRO A 745 14.68 14.51 -17.88
C PRO A 745 15.86 15.49 -18.05
N ALA A 746 17.04 15.05 -18.50
CA ALA A 746 18.17 15.94 -18.77
C ALA A 746 17.91 16.89 -19.95
N GLY A 747 17.29 16.37 -21.02
CA GLY A 747 16.89 17.18 -22.18
C GLY A 747 15.85 18.26 -21.86
N CYS A 748 15.16 18.18 -20.72
CA CYS A 748 14.24 19.20 -20.26
C CYS A 748 14.82 20.14 -19.19
N PHE A 749 15.43 19.55 -18.16
CA PHE A 749 15.81 20.28 -16.95
C PHE A 749 17.32 20.57 -16.84
N GLY A 750 18.12 20.14 -17.83
CA GLY A 750 19.58 20.22 -17.82
C GLY A 750 20.27 18.96 -17.28
N GLU A 751 21.57 18.81 -17.57
CA GLU A 751 22.34 17.59 -17.32
C GLU A 751 22.42 17.15 -15.84
N GLU A 752 22.19 18.04 -14.87
CA GLU A 752 22.08 17.64 -13.45
C GLU A 752 20.91 16.67 -13.22
N PHE A 753 19.87 16.73 -14.05
CA PHE A 753 18.74 15.81 -14.02
C PHE A 753 18.99 14.53 -14.83
N ASN A 754 20.21 14.29 -15.33
CA ASN A 754 20.55 13.07 -16.05
C ASN A 754 20.54 11.85 -15.13
N GLN A 755 19.65 10.91 -15.41
CA GLN A 755 19.45 9.73 -14.58
C GLN A 755 20.28 8.52 -15.04
N TYR A 756 21.09 8.65 -16.11
CA TYR A 756 21.98 7.59 -16.62
C TYR A 756 21.26 6.24 -16.84
N GLY A 757 19.98 6.28 -17.25
CA GLY A 757 19.14 5.09 -17.45
C GLY A 757 18.66 4.37 -16.18
N LYS A 758 18.99 4.87 -14.97
CA LYS A 758 18.72 4.20 -13.68
C LYS A 758 17.23 4.04 -13.33
N ASN A 759 16.33 4.85 -13.90
CA ASN A 759 14.89 4.77 -13.67
C ASN A 759 14.13 4.51 -15.00
N PRO A 760 14.01 3.25 -15.45
CA PRO A 760 13.40 2.93 -16.73
C PRO A 760 11.87 3.09 -16.77
N SER A 761 11.18 3.27 -15.63
CA SER A 761 9.73 3.53 -15.56
C SER A 761 9.35 5.01 -15.64
N LEU A 762 10.32 5.95 -15.68
CA LEU A 762 10.07 7.32 -16.15
C LEU A 762 9.95 7.43 -17.68
N LYS A 763 10.04 6.32 -18.41
CA LYS A 763 9.66 6.26 -19.82
C LYS A 763 8.15 6.13 -19.95
N LYS A 764 7.48 7.16 -20.47
CA LYS A 764 6.24 6.90 -21.22
C LYS A 764 6.66 6.23 -22.50
N ARG A 765 6.27 4.97 -22.70
CA ARG A 765 6.53 4.28 -23.97
C ARG A 765 5.62 4.87 -25.03
N SER A 766 6.22 5.30 -26.14
CA SER A 766 5.57 5.70 -27.38
C SER A 766 4.79 4.55 -28.02
#